data_AF-A0A7C1D3D1-F1
#
_entry.id   AF-A0A7C1D3D1-F1
#
_cell.length_a   1.000
_cell.length_b   1.000
_cell.length_c   1.000
_cell.angle_alpha   90.00
_cell.angle_beta   90.00
_cell.angle_gamma   90.00
#
_symmetry.space_group_name_H-M   'P 1'
#
loop_
_entity.id
_entity.type
_entity.pdbx_description
1 polymer ?
#
loop_
_entity_poly.entity_id
_entity_poly.type
_entity_poly.pdbx_seq_one_letter_code
_entity_poly.pdbx_strand_id
1 'polypeptide(L)'
;MDKHQARNLIKETFENSFEKDRFTGFIKNLLNRIEAAPLTYQGNYIPEKFRPSIKTLERIGKFSDGENSLDILIITLQKETSLERARTMQRNFIAWYLNGSRGGEMKDAALVAYVSPDSADWRFSLVKMDYKFDLPAPQADASRQAGKTDTGKVKVKQDFTPARRWSFLVGVNEKSHTAQSRLIKILADDEHNPTLAQLEEAFNIETVTKEFFLKYRELFIRTKEALDRVVKNDPKIKADFEAKGVDTVNFAKKLLGQIVFLYFLQKKGWFGVGRDDDWGTGSKHFLRELFEKKHSDYENFFDEILEPLFYEALRTGKDREHIDYYYSRFNCKIPFLNGGLFDPIGNYDWVHTDIHLPNELFSNSRKTKEGDEGDGVLDVFDRYNFTVREEEPLEKEVAIDPELLGKAYEKFNAIRPDNFDEFTKALKSGRKGEENKFNKKFGVYYTPREIVHYMCQQSLINYLHTELNTSPVSYQNIGNAQTDAFGNRVKRGQQDLTIENRSQPEIKKEDIETFIKYSDQVREHEAAVQAKGRETRDYSYKIPESIRQNAARIDQKLAEITVCDPAVGSGAFPVGMMNEIVRARNVLSVFLNHSDTDIPAPESNTDISVCENTTDKNVCVTITRRNLPHWTKEGAIYWITFRLADSLPREKLNQWKAKRDYWISRHPEPWSDEEWKEYNRRFGSRLEKWLDVGYGSCTLAKPAIREIVQECILRFNGERLLVHAGVIMPNHVHLLLEPLAGNSLSDLLKGMKGASSRKINQLLNTTGNRFWMDESYDHIVRSEAQYQHFIRYIMENPIKANLSEGQYWLYEGSTGIPACDSQTGMSVPHNSQTGMSVPHNSQTRMSVPRSDYEFKRRCIEHSLYGVDIDPGAVEIAKLRLWLSLVVDEEDIRQIKPLPNLDYKIVCGNSLLGVEKNLFNNQLFAELERLKPFYFDETNPSKKQEYKKQIDD
;
A
#
# COMPACT_ATOMS: atom_id res chain seq x y z
N MET A 1 12.44 6.24 50.10
CA MET A 1 11.80 7.53 49.71
C MET A 1 10.29 7.33 49.61
N ASP A 2 9.44 8.27 50.03
CA ASP A 2 7.98 8.10 49.91
C ASP A 2 7.45 8.33 48.47
N LYS A 3 6.22 7.89 48.18
CA LYS A 3 5.63 8.00 46.84
C LYS A 3 5.43 9.45 46.36
N HIS A 4 5.22 10.40 47.27
CA HIS A 4 5.03 11.80 46.92
C HIS A 4 6.38 12.45 46.55
N GLN A 5 7.42 12.17 47.33
CA GLN A 5 8.80 12.55 47.03
C GLN A 5 9.25 11.97 45.68
N ALA A 6 8.96 10.69 45.41
CA ALA A 6 9.27 10.05 44.14
C ALA A 6 8.58 10.75 42.95
N ARG A 7 7.31 11.12 43.09
CA ARG A 7 6.57 11.89 42.07
C ARG A 7 7.21 13.24 41.80
N ASN A 8 7.56 13.98 42.85
CA ASN A 8 8.19 15.29 42.72
C ASN A 8 9.55 15.18 42.04
N LEU A 9 10.38 14.21 42.42
CA LEU A 9 11.68 13.98 41.79
C LEU A 9 11.56 13.69 40.30
N ILE A 10 10.61 12.84 39.91
CA ILE A 10 10.34 12.56 38.48
C ILE A 10 9.87 13.84 37.78
N LYS A 11 8.93 14.58 38.37
CA LYS A 11 8.40 15.81 37.78
C LYS A 11 9.49 16.86 37.58
N GLU A 12 10.30 17.12 38.60
CA GLU A 12 11.43 18.04 38.55
C GLU A 12 12.47 17.65 37.50
N THR A 13 12.67 16.35 37.28
CA THR A 13 13.64 15.86 36.29
C THR A 13 13.04 15.84 34.87
N PHE A 14 11.83 15.32 34.70
CA PHE A 14 11.26 14.94 33.40
C PHE A 14 10.28 15.96 32.80
N GLU A 15 9.82 16.97 33.53
CA GLU A 15 8.97 18.06 32.99
C GLU A 15 9.75 19.36 32.76
N ASN A 16 11.07 19.26 32.65
CA ASN A 16 11.98 20.39 32.56
C ASN A 16 13.11 20.10 31.56
N SER A 17 13.76 21.16 31.09
CA SER A 17 14.96 21.06 30.26
C SER A 17 16.06 20.24 30.92
N PHE A 18 16.85 19.53 30.11
CA PHE A 18 17.87 18.63 30.61
C PHE A 18 18.91 19.36 31.44
N GLU A 19 19.18 18.83 32.64
CA GLU A 19 20.27 19.30 33.50
C GLU A 19 20.98 18.10 34.10
N LYS A 20 22.31 18.08 33.93
CA LYS A 20 23.14 16.94 34.29
C LYS A 20 23.07 16.59 35.78
N ASP A 21 23.02 17.58 36.66
CA ASP A 21 22.99 17.36 38.10
C ASP A 21 21.66 16.77 38.55
N ARG A 22 20.54 17.30 38.03
CA ARG A 22 19.19 16.72 38.25
C ARG A 22 19.10 15.29 37.72
N PHE A 23 19.58 15.05 36.49
CA PHE A 23 19.61 13.70 35.91
C PHE A 23 20.46 12.73 36.75
N THR A 24 21.65 13.15 37.17
CA THR A 24 22.54 12.32 38.00
C THR A 24 21.92 12.03 39.37
N GLY A 25 21.28 13.03 39.98
CA GLY A 25 20.52 12.88 41.23
C GLY A 25 19.37 11.88 41.07
N PHE A 26 18.59 12.00 40.00
CA PHE A 26 17.53 11.06 39.66
C PHE A 26 18.06 9.62 39.52
N ILE A 27 19.13 9.41 38.75
CA ILE A 27 19.72 8.07 38.55
C ILE A 27 20.21 7.44 39.86
N LYS A 28 20.83 8.23 40.74
CA LYS A 28 21.28 7.75 42.06
C LYS A 28 20.12 7.24 42.91
N ASN A 29 18.98 7.94 42.87
CA ASN A 29 17.77 7.49 43.57
C ASN A 29 17.11 6.31 42.87
N LEU A 30 17.12 6.27 41.53
CA LEU A 30 16.51 5.17 40.76
C LEU A 30 17.24 3.84 40.97
N LEU A 31 18.58 3.87 41.05
CA LEU A 31 19.41 2.67 41.14
C LEU A 31 19.91 2.38 42.56
N ASN A 32 19.55 3.23 43.55
CA ASN A 32 20.04 3.26 44.93
C ASN A 32 21.55 3.50 45.10
N ARG A 33 22.39 3.06 44.15
CA ARG A 33 23.84 3.28 44.09
C ARG A 33 24.33 3.29 42.66
N ILE A 34 25.37 4.09 42.39
CA ILE A 34 26.15 4.00 41.15
C ILE A 34 27.64 4.14 41.48
N GLU A 35 28.50 3.40 40.79
CA GLU A 35 29.94 3.59 40.84
C GLU A 35 30.31 4.74 39.89
N ALA A 36 30.88 5.82 40.42
CA ALA A 36 31.30 6.96 39.61
C ALA A 36 32.44 6.56 38.67
N ALA A 37 32.21 6.64 37.36
CA ALA A 37 33.18 6.24 36.35
C ALA A 37 33.22 7.26 35.19
N PRO A 38 33.46 8.55 35.48
CA PRO A 38 33.34 9.64 34.51
C PRO A 38 34.27 9.42 33.32
N LEU A 39 33.72 9.44 32.11
CA LEU A 39 34.49 9.32 30.88
C LEU A 39 33.80 10.07 29.75
N THR A 40 34.47 11.00 29.09
CA THR A 40 33.91 11.77 27.97
C THR A 40 34.62 11.46 26.67
N TYR A 41 33.85 11.21 25.62
CA TYR A 41 34.30 11.02 24.25
C TYR A 41 33.75 12.12 23.35
N GLN A 42 34.63 12.71 22.54
CA GLN A 42 34.29 13.74 21.55
C GLN A 42 35.25 13.70 20.35
N GLY A 43 34.85 14.31 19.24
CA GLY A 43 35.70 14.43 18.03
C GLY A 43 36.12 13.08 17.45
N ASN A 44 37.43 12.85 17.34
CA ASN A 44 37.99 11.64 16.73
C ASN A 44 37.63 10.34 17.46
N TYR A 45 37.20 10.43 18.73
CA TYR A 45 36.77 9.28 19.50
C TYR A 45 35.34 8.81 19.17
N ILE A 46 34.55 9.60 18.46
CA ILE A 46 33.27 9.11 17.91
C ILE A 46 33.58 8.52 16.53
N PRO A 47 33.14 7.29 16.22
CA PRO A 47 33.30 6.72 14.88
C PRO A 47 32.68 7.64 13.82
N GLU A 48 33.39 7.80 12.71
CA GLU A 48 33.04 8.77 11.67
C GLU A 48 31.59 8.65 11.17
N LYS A 49 31.09 7.41 11.04
CA LYS A 49 29.70 7.12 10.61
C LYS A 49 28.62 7.67 11.55
N PHE A 50 28.93 7.95 12.81
CA PHE A 50 27.97 8.47 13.79
C PHE A 50 28.11 9.99 14.03
N ARG A 51 29.21 10.60 13.59
CA ARG A 51 29.49 12.04 13.78
C ARG A 51 28.45 13.00 13.20
N PRO A 52 27.70 12.68 12.12
CA PRO A 52 26.66 13.56 11.60
C PRO A 52 25.53 13.85 12.60
N SER A 53 25.38 13.01 13.63
CA SER A 53 24.24 13.09 14.55
C SER A 53 24.65 13.04 16.03
N ILE A 54 25.79 12.45 16.36
CA ILE A 54 26.33 12.40 17.73
C ILE A 54 27.47 13.41 17.87
N LYS A 55 27.35 14.29 18.85
CA LYS A 55 28.37 15.31 19.19
C LYS A 55 29.31 14.80 20.28
N THR A 56 28.78 14.25 21.37
CA THR A 56 29.56 13.73 22.51
C THR A 56 28.89 12.49 23.12
N LEU A 57 29.69 11.64 23.75
CA LEU A 57 29.25 10.59 24.68
C LEU A 57 29.94 10.83 26.02
N GLU A 58 29.18 10.95 27.09
CA GLU A 58 29.68 11.02 28.45
C GLU A 58 29.13 9.86 29.27
N ARG A 59 30.00 9.04 29.87
CA ARG A 59 29.62 8.07 30.90
C ARG A 59 29.73 8.76 32.26
N ILE A 60 28.65 8.74 33.04
CA ILE A 60 28.63 9.33 34.39
C ILE A 60 28.80 8.27 35.49
N GLY A 61 28.44 7.02 35.22
CA GLY A 61 28.60 5.95 36.19
C GLY A 61 28.38 4.55 35.62
N LYS A 62 28.63 3.56 36.47
CA LYS A 62 28.34 2.14 36.25
C LYS A 62 27.39 1.63 37.32
N PHE A 63 26.63 0.62 36.97
CA PHE A 63 25.74 -0.10 37.86
C PHE A 63 25.80 -1.60 37.58
N SER A 64 25.64 -2.41 38.61
CA SER A 64 25.43 -3.84 38.48
C SER A 64 24.39 -4.30 39.49
N ASP A 65 23.46 -5.12 39.02
CA ASP A 65 22.45 -5.78 39.84
C ASP A 65 22.96 -7.12 40.44
N GLY A 66 24.22 -7.48 40.18
CA GLY A 66 24.86 -8.73 40.58
C GLY A 66 24.95 -9.77 39.46
N GLU A 67 24.10 -9.67 38.43
CA GLU A 67 24.10 -10.57 37.27
C GLU A 67 24.46 -9.82 35.97
N ASN A 68 23.95 -8.60 35.82
CA ASN A 68 24.07 -7.76 34.63
C ASN A 68 24.92 -6.51 34.92
N SER A 69 25.57 -6.00 33.88
CA SER A 69 26.34 -4.75 33.92
C SER A 69 25.68 -3.66 33.06
N LEU A 70 25.47 -2.49 33.69
CA LEU A 70 24.85 -1.33 33.07
C LEU A 70 25.77 -0.11 33.13
N ASP A 71 25.82 0.64 32.04
CA ASP A 71 26.43 1.97 32.01
C ASP A 71 25.37 3.07 32.03
N ILE A 72 25.70 4.20 32.65
CA ILE A 72 24.86 5.39 32.65
C ILE A 72 25.53 6.45 31.78
N LEU A 73 24.83 6.84 30.71
CA LEU A 73 25.38 7.63 29.61
C LEU A 73 24.56 8.90 29.36
N ILE A 74 25.23 9.96 28.93
CA ILE A 74 24.66 11.19 28.40
C ILE A 74 25.20 11.36 26.99
N ILE A 75 24.30 11.47 26.01
CA ILE A 75 24.62 11.63 24.60
C ILE A 75 24.15 13.00 24.15
N THR A 76 25.07 13.88 23.79
CA THR A 76 24.71 15.16 23.17
C THR A 76 24.62 14.97 21.66
N LEU A 77 23.49 15.38 21.08
CA LEU A 77 23.21 15.30 19.66
C LEU A 77 23.73 16.53 18.92
N GLN A 78 23.96 16.41 17.60
CA GLN A 78 24.46 17.51 16.77
C GLN A 78 23.39 18.56 16.44
N LYS A 79 22.16 18.12 16.17
CA LYS A 79 21.04 18.97 15.76
C LYS A 79 19.82 18.64 16.61
N GLU A 80 18.90 19.59 16.74
CA GLU A 80 17.63 19.38 17.45
C GLU A 80 16.81 18.25 16.81
N THR A 81 16.65 18.29 15.48
CA THR A 81 15.95 17.28 14.69
C THR A 81 16.52 15.87 14.85
N SER A 82 17.78 15.73 15.30
CA SER A 82 18.37 14.42 15.57
C SER A 82 17.68 13.68 16.70
N LEU A 83 17.02 14.37 17.64
CA LEU A 83 16.29 13.74 18.75
C LEU A 83 15.14 12.86 18.24
N GLU A 84 14.49 13.29 17.15
CA GLU A 84 13.36 12.59 16.54
C GLU A 84 13.76 11.74 15.33
N ARG A 85 14.62 12.26 14.45
CA ARG A 85 14.91 11.65 13.14
C ARG A 85 16.05 10.62 13.16
N ALA A 86 16.89 10.60 14.20
CA ALA A 86 18.09 9.79 14.22
C ALA A 86 18.05 8.62 15.22
N ARG A 87 16.85 8.10 15.51
CA ARG A 87 16.60 7.02 16.50
C ARG A 87 17.41 5.76 16.24
N THR A 88 17.34 5.21 15.03
CA THR A 88 18.10 4.03 14.60
C THR A 88 19.60 4.24 14.76
N MET A 89 20.09 5.43 14.36
CA MET A 89 21.49 5.80 14.50
C MET A 89 21.91 5.91 15.97
N GLN A 90 21.08 6.48 16.84
CA GLN A 90 21.31 6.56 18.29
C GLN A 90 21.43 5.16 18.90
N ARG A 91 20.50 4.26 18.59
CA ARG A 91 20.54 2.86 19.05
C ARG A 91 21.75 2.11 18.52
N ASN A 92 22.04 2.22 17.23
CA ASN A 92 23.20 1.59 16.61
C ASN A 92 24.53 2.09 17.22
N PHE A 93 24.58 3.37 17.62
CA PHE A 93 25.73 3.94 18.32
C PHE A 93 25.91 3.32 19.72
N ILE A 94 24.83 3.19 20.50
CA ILE A 94 24.90 2.54 21.81
C ILE A 94 25.19 1.04 21.68
N ALA A 95 24.62 0.34 20.70
CA ALA A 95 24.94 -1.06 20.40
C ALA A 95 26.44 -1.23 20.10
N TRP A 96 27.01 -0.34 19.29
CA TRP A 96 28.45 -0.30 19.02
C TRP A 96 29.27 -0.05 20.30
N TYR A 97 28.79 0.81 21.20
CA TYR A 97 29.45 1.07 22.49
C TYR A 97 29.41 -0.16 23.42
N LEU A 98 28.26 -0.83 23.54
CA LEU A 98 28.05 -1.99 24.42
C LEU A 98 28.81 -3.24 23.94
N ASN A 99 29.01 -3.39 22.63
CA ASN A 99 29.71 -4.52 22.01
C ASN A 99 31.24 -4.49 22.19
N GLY A 100 31.76 -3.87 23.25
CA GLY A 100 33.18 -3.92 23.61
C GLY A 100 34.12 -3.30 22.57
N SER A 101 33.64 -2.36 21.73
CA SER A 101 34.35 -1.79 20.55
C SER A 101 35.71 -1.13 20.81
N ARG A 102 36.17 -1.11 22.06
CA ARG A 102 37.48 -0.59 22.49
C ARG A 102 38.25 -1.54 23.41
N GLY A 103 38.03 -2.85 23.29
CA GLY A 103 38.77 -3.86 24.06
C GLY A 103 38.34 -4.00 25.53
N GLY A 104 37.15 -3.50 25.88
CA GLY A 104 36.52 -3.69 27.18
C GLY A 104 35.54 -4.88 27.17
N GLU A 105 35.13 -5.31 28.36
CA GLU A 105 34.10 -6.34 28.54
C GLU A 105 32.78 -5.93 27.86
N MET A 106 32.11 -6.90 27.24
CA MET A 106 30.75 -6.71 26.71
C MET A 106 29.81 -6.37 27.87
N LYS A 107 28.89 -5.44 27.62
CA LYS A 107 27.92 -4.97 28.61
C LYS A 107 26.51 -5.35 28.18
N ASP A 108 25.64 -5.57 29.15
CA ASP A 108 24.28 -6.06 28.90
C ASP A 108 23.35 -4.93 28.47
N ALA A 109 23.46 -3.76 29.12
CA ALA A 109 22.58 -2.62 28.85
C ALA A 109 23.21 -1.26 29.20
N ALA A 110 22.50 -0.18 28.83
CA ALA A 110 22.78 1.17 29.27
C ALA A 110 21.50 1.96 29.54
N LEU A 111 21.53 2.81 30.56
CA LEU A 111 20.58 3.90 30.74
C LEU A 111 21.18 5.16 30.11
N VAL A 112 20.43 5.80 29.21
CA VAL A 112 20.95 6.82 28.32
C VAL A 112 20.04 8.06 28.33
N ALA A 113 20.61 9.23 28.58
CA ALA A 113 19.97 10.51 28.30
C ALA A 113 20.42 11.02 26.92
N TYR A 114 19.51 11.16 25.96
CA TYR A 114 19.78 11.82 24.68
C TYR A 114 19.34 13.27 24.74
N VAL A 115 20.27 14.19 24.50
CA VAL A 115 20.09 15.62 24.73
C VAL A 115 20.35 16.37 23.42
N SER A 116 19.36 17.14 22.96
CA SER A 116 19.49 18.07 21.83
C SER A 116 20.21 19.36 22.25
N PRO A 117 20.80 20.12 21.31
CA PRO A 117 21.48 21.39 21.62
C PRO A 117 20.61 22.39 22.40
N ASP A 118 19.31 22.48 22.08
CA ASP A 118 18.37 23.45 22.67
C ASP A 118 17.68 22.94 23.95
N SER A 119 17.96 21.70 24.39
CA SER A 119 17.67 21.13 25.71
C SER A 119 16.23 21.18 26.25
N ALA A 120 15.26 21.73 25.52
CA ALA A 120 13.86 21.86 25.95
C ALA A 120 13.22 20.48 26.21
N ASP A 121 13.30 19.61 25.19
CA ASP A 121 12.88 18.22 25.28
C ASP A 121 14.10 17.29 25.10
N TRP A 122 14.08 16.14 25.76
CA TRP A 122 15.15 15.14 25.77
C TRP A 122 14.57 13.74 25.95
N ARG A 123 15.41 12.70 25.79
CA ARG A 123 14.95 11.30 25.92
C ARG A 123 15.69 10.57 27.01
N PHE A 124 14.93 9.88 27.86
CA PHE A 124 15.47 8.93 28.82
C PHE A 124 15.22 7.51 28.30
N SER A 125 16.29 6.75 28.06
CA SER A 125 16.22 5.46 27.36
C SER A 125 16.92 4.34 28.11
N LEU A 126 16.38 3.12 27.99
CA LEU A 126 17.05 1.86 28.27
C LEU A 126 17.45 1.22 26.94
N VAL A 127 18.73 0.88 26.76
CA VAL A 127 19.23 0.15 25.58
C VAL A 127 19.84 -1.16 26.04
N LYS A 128 19.42 -2.29 25.47
CA LYS A 128 19.87 -3.65 25.83
C LYS A 128 20.34 -4.41 24.60
N MET A 129 21.42 -5.19 24.73
CA MET A 129 21.87 -6.10 23.67
C MET A 129 20.98 -7.35 23.60
N ASP A 130 20.52 -7.72 22.40
CA ASP A 130 19.69 -8.92 22.18
C ASP A 130 20.54 -10.04 21.57
N TYR A 131 21.12 -10.90 22.40
CA TYR A 131 21.99 -11.97 21.95
C TYR A 131 21.19 -13.12 21.33
N LYS A 132 21.19 -13.20 19.99
CA LYS A 132 20.79 -14.44 19.31
C LYS A 132 21.94 -15.43 19.40
N PHE A 133 21.77 -16.47 20.20
CA PHE A 133 22.61 -17.66 20.09
C PHE A 133 22.21 -18.38 18.80
N ASP A 134 23.00 -18.24 17.74
CA ASP A 134 22.88 -19.12 16.59
C ASP A 134 23.23 -20.54 17.06
N LEU A 135 22.20 -21.32 17.42
CA LEU A 135 22.33 -22.75 17.45
C LEU A 135 22.67 -23.18 16.02
N PRO A 136 23.77 -23.90 15.78
CA PRO A 136 24.09 -24.36 14.44
C PRO A 136 22.90 -25.17 13.93
N ALA A 137 22.39 -24.79 12.76
CA ALA A 137 21.35 -25.56 12.06
C ALA A 137 21.74 -27.04 12.03
N PRO A 138 20.78 -27.98 12.14
CA PRO A 138 21.07 -29.39 11.96
C PRO A 138 21.71 -29.56 10.58
N GLN A 139 23.01 -29.89 10.53
CA GLN A 139 23.75 -30.03 9.29
C GLN A 139 23.17 -31.21 8.49
N ALA A 140 22.49 -30.90 7.39
CA ALA A 140 22.49 -31.78 6.24
C ALA A 140 23.78 -31.47 5.46
N ASP A 141 24.61 -32.49 5.33
CA ASP A 141 25.85 -32.54 4.54
C ASP A 141 27.16 -32.15 5.27
N ALA A 142 27.87 -33.20 5.69
CA ALA A 142 29.16 -33.15 6.35
C ALA A 142 30.28 -33.06 5.32
N SER A 143 30.63 -31.86 4.84
CA SER A 143 31.86 -31.68 4.05
C SER A 143 32.36 -30.23 3.90
N ARG A 144 32.34 -29.40 4.95
CA ARG A 144 33.21 -28.19 4.99
C ARG A 144 33.80 -27.97 6.38
N GLN A 145 35.13 -27.95 6.45
CA GLN A 145 35.94 -27.80 7.66
C GLN A 145 35.61 -26.50 8.43
N ALA A 146 35.09 -26.65 9.65
CA ALA A 146 35.13 -25.61 10.66
C ALA A 146 36.55 -25.54 11.27
N GLY A 147 37.23 -24.41 11.10
CA GLY A 147 38.52 -24.15 11.74
C GLY A 147 38.39 -24.13 13.28
N LYS A 148 39.03 -25.09 13.95
CA LYS A 148 39.18 -25.12 15.41
C LYS A 148 40.30 -24.16 15.85
N THR A 149 40.12 -23.51 16.99
CA THR A 149 41.22 -22.96 17.81
C THR A 149 41.30 -23.76 19.11
N ASP A 150 42.51 -23.94 19.64
CA ASP A 150 42.88 -24.85 20.75
C ASP A 150 42.27 -24.58 22.14
N THR A 151 41.19 -23.80 22.25
CA THR A 151 40.63 -23.39 23.55
C THR A 151 39.12 -23.57 23.65
N GLY A 152 38.50 -24.52 22.94
CA GLY A 152 37.14 -25.02 23.20
C GLY A 152 35.99 -23.99 23.19
N LYS A 153 36.26 -22.70 23.00
CA LYS A 153 35.26 -21.64 22.88
C LYS A 153 34.78 -21.64 21.44
N VAL A 154 33.50 -21.97 21.27
CA VAL A 154 32.77 -21.76 20.03
C VAL A 154 33.00 -20.31 19.62
N LYS A 155 33.57 -20.11 18.44
CA LYS A 155 33.74 -18.78 17.86
C LYS A 155 32.32 -18.28 17.58
N VAL A 156 31.79 -17.44 18.47
CA VAL A 156 30.56 -16.69 18.20
C VAL A 156 30.83 -15.96 16.90
N LYS A 157 30.17 -16.38 15.83
CA LYS A 157 30.16 -15.64 14.58
C LYS A 157 29.57 -14.29 14.99
N GLN A 158 30.35 -13.21 14.87
CA GLN A 158 29.91 -11.86 15.18
C GLN A 158 28.89 -11.41 14.12
N ASP A 159 27.80 -12.15 13.99
CA ASP A 159 26.67 -11.76 13.19
C ASP A 159 25.89 -10.73 14.02
N PHE A 160 25.51 -9.65 13.36
CA PHE A 160 24.99 -8.41 13.94
C PHE A 160 24.00 -8.66 15.08
N THR A 161 24.43 -8.46 16.33
CA THR A 161 23.56 -8.57 17.49
C THR A 161 22.72 -7.29 17.59
N PRO A 162 21.41 -7.33 17.32
CA PRO A 162 20.58 -6.13 17.39
C PRO A 162 20.48 -5.66 18.85
N ALA A 163 20.56 -4.36 19.09
CA ALA A 163 20.13 -3.80 20.36
C ALA A 163 18.64 -3.48 20.30
N ARG A 164 17.95 -3.55 21.44
CA ARG A 164 16.61 -3.00 21.63
C ARG A 164 16.70 -1.75 22.47
N ARG A 165 15.89 -0.75 22.13
CA ARG A 165 15.80 0.50 22.89
C ARG A 165 14.36 0.77 23.29
N TRP A 166 14.17 1.14 24.55
CA TRP A 166 12.93 1.68 25.09
C TRP A 166 13.18 3.10 25.57
N SER A 167 12.26 4.03 25.33
CA SER A 167 12.48 5.44 25.66
C SER A 167 11.24 6.14 26.20
N PHE A 168 11.42 6.96 27.23
CA PHE A 168 10.50 8.03 27.58
C PHE A 168 10.94 9.32 26.86
N LEU A 169 10.02 9.97 26.15
CA LEU A 169 10.19 11.36 25.74
C LEU A 169 9.76 12.24 26.93
N VAL A 170 10.64 13.15 27.32
CA VAL A 170 10.53 13.98 28.53
C VAL A 170 11.02 15.39 28.21
N GLY A 171 10.61 16.38 28.99
CA GLY A 171 10.97 17.77 28.76
C GLY A 171 9.86 18.74 29.11
N VAL A 172 10.08 20.00 28.74
CA VAL A 172 9.15 21.10 29.03
C VAL A 172 7.77 20.87 28.42
N ASN A 173 7.71 20.22 27.25
CA ASN A 173 6.47 19.99 26.51
C ASN A 173 5.81 18.64 26.80
N GLU A 174 6.39 17.82 27.67
CA GLU A 174 5.93 16.46 27.92
C GLU A 174 5.50 16.27 29.37
N LYS A 175 4.38 15.55 29.55
CA LYS A 175 3.91 15.18 30.88
C LYS A 175 4.66 13.94 31.34
N SER A 176 4.93 13.89 32.65
CA SER A 176 5.67 12.79 33.26
C SER A 176 4.77 11.73 33.89
N HIS A 177 3.43 11.79 33.73
CA HIS A 177 2.49 10.87 34.40
C HIS A 177 2.77 9.40 34.11
N THR A 178 3.05 9.05 32.85
CA THR A 178 3.42 7.67 32.49
C THR A 178 4.74 7.27 33.14
N ALA A 179 5.78 8.12 33.10
CA ALA A 179 7.04 7.83 33.77
C ALA A 179 6.86 7.69 35.30
N GLN A 180 5.99 8.52 35.90
CA GLN A 180 5.61 8.43 37.31
C GLN A 180 4.97 7.09 37.63
N SER A 181 3.92 6.68 36.90
CA SER A 181 3.20 5.43 37.19
C SER A 181 4.12 4.19 37.09
N ARG A 182 5.13 4.24 36.21
CA ARG A 182 6.09 3.16 35.98
C ARG A 182 7.26 3.15 36.96
N LEU A 183 7.88 4.29 37.22
CA LEU A 183 9.16 4.37 37.95
C LEU A 183 8.98 4.56 39.46
N ILE A 184 7.82 5.05 39.93
CA ILE A 184 7.58 5.25 41.38
C ILE A 184 7.81 3.98 42.19
N LYS A 185 7.42 2.81 41.68
CA LYS A 185 7.59 1.55 42.41
C LYS A 185 9.07 1.23 42.66
N ILE A 186 9.93 1.54 41.70
CA ILE A 186 11.38 1.35 41.80
C ILE A 186 11.98 2.41 42.73
N LEU A 187 11.62 3.67 42.53
CA LEU A 187 12.11 4.80 43.32
C LEU A 187 11.69 4.76 44.80
N ALA A 188 10.58 4.11 45.11
CA ALA A 188 10.11 3.95 46.49
C ALA A 188 10.80 2.79 47.23
N ASP A 189 11.49 1.89 46.53
CA ASP A 189 12.26 0.78 47.12
C ASP A 189 13.71 1.21 47.29
N ASP A 190 14.04 1.70 48.48
CA ASP A 190 15.41 2.10 48.86
C ASP A 190 16.18 0.98 49.59
N GLU A 191 15.56 -0.18 49.78
CA GLU A 191 16.17 -1.35 50.43
C GLU A 191 16.88 -2.25 49.41
N HIS A 192 16.36 -2.36 48.19
CA HIS A 192 16.85 -3.27 47.16
C HIS A 192 17.25 -2.55 45.88
N ASN A 193 18.42 -2.88 45.32
CA ASN A 193 18.78 -2.36 43.99
C ASN A 193 17.86 -2.97 42.92
N PRO A 194 17.41 -2.19 41.92
CA PRO A 194 16.58 -2.73 40.86
C PRO A 194 17.36 -3.69 39.96
N THR A 195 16.73 -4.79 39.58
CA THR A 195 17.23 -5.71 38.56
C THR A 195 17.02 -5.14 37.16
N LEU A 196 17.81 -5.60 36.18
CA LEU A 196 17.60 -5.25 34.76
C LEU A 196 16.18 -5.59 34.28
N ALA A 197 15.60 -6.69 34.76
CA ALA A 197 14.22 -7.08 34.43
C ALA A 197 13.18 -6.11 35.00
N GLN A 198 13.38 -5.59 36.21
CA GLN A 198 12.50 -4.56 36.78
C GLN A 198 12.60 -3.24 36.02
N LEU A 199 13.80 -2.85 35.61
CA LEU A 199 14.00 -1.68 34.74
C LEU A 199 13.33 -1.90 33.37
N GLU A 200 13.52 -3.05 32.73
CA GLU A 200 12.87 -3.39 31.46
C GLU A 200 11.34 -3.34 31.57
N GLU A 201 10.78 -3.90 32.65
CA GLU A 201 9.33 -3.82 32.90
C GLU A 201 8.86 -2.38 33.13
N ALA A 202 9.63 -1.53 33.82
CA ALA A 202 9.27 -0.11 33.95
C ALA A 202 9.18 0.61 32.59
N PHE A 203 9.99 0.20 31.62
CA PHE A 203 9.98 0.68 30.24
C PHE A 203 9.03 -0.10 29.30
N ASN A 204 8.29 -1.08 29.83
CA ASN A 204 7.39 -1.91 29.03
C ASN A 204 6.13 -1.13 28.63
N ILE A 205 6.05 -0.79 27.34
CA ILE A 205 4.93 -0.09 26.75
C ILE A 205 3.63 -0.89 26.78
N GLU A 206 3.67 -2.23 26.71
CA GLU A 206 2.45 -3.05 26.65
C GLU A 206 1.56 -2.84 27.88
N THR A 207 2.16 -2.54 29.04
CA THR A 207 1.42 -2.22 30.26
C THR A 207 0.69 -0.88 30.14
N VAL A 208 1.36 0.17 29.63
CA VAL A 208 0.76 1.50 29.39
C VAL A 208 -0.36 1.40 28.37
N THR A 209 -0.12 0.67 27.28
CA THR A 209 -1.09 0.37 26.23
C THR A 209 -2.37 -0.24 26.77
N LYS A 210 -2.22 -1.26 27.62
CA LYS A 210 -3.35 -1.95 28.23
C LYS A 210 -4.13 -1.03 29.17
N GLU A 211 -3.44 -0.23 29.97
CA GLU A 211 -4.07 0.74 30.87
C GLU A 211 -4.86 1.80 30.10
N PHE A 212 -4.24 2.41 29.08
CA PHE A 212 -4.90 3.38 28.20
C PHE A 212 -6.13 2.79 27.53
N PHE A 213 -6.02 1.57 26.97
CA PHE A 213 -7.15 0.90 26.32
C PHE A 213 -8.37 0.75 27.25
N LEU A 214 -8.14 0.38 28.51
CA LEU A 214 -9.23 0.23 29.48
C LEU A 214 -9.95 1.56 29.74
N LYS A 215 -9.20 2.65 29.89
CA LYS A 215 -9.74 4.00 30.07
C LYS A 215 -10.44 4.51 28.80
N TYR A 216 -9.87 4.25 27.64
CA TYR A 216 -10.45 4.58 26.34
C TYR A 216 -11.80 3.88 26.12
N ARG A 217 -11.90 2.59 26.47
CA ARG A 217 -13.16 1.85 26.43
C ARG A 217 -14.23 2.48 27.34
N GLU A 218 -13.84 2.88 28.55
CA GLU A 218 -14.76 3.56 29.47
C GLU A 218 -15.23 4.91 28.93
N LEU A 219 -14.37 5.64 28.22
CA LEU A 219 -14.75 6.86 27.50
C LEU A 219 -15.72 6.58 26.36
N PHE A 220 -15.47 5.51 25.58
CA PHE A 220 -16.37 5.08 24.50
C PHE A 220 -17.77 4.78 25.01
N ILE A 221 -17.90 3.98 26.07
CA ILE A 221 -19.19 3.65 26.68
C ILE A 221 -19.91 4.92 27.14
N ARG A 222 -19.20 5.81 27.85
CA ARG A 222 -19.79 7.07 28.35
C ARG A 222 -20.24 8.01 27.22
N THR A 223 -19.46 8.08 26.14
CA THR A 223 -19.77 8.89 24.95
C THR A 223 -21.02 8.36 24.27
N LYS A 224 -21.11 7.04 24.05
CA LYS A 224 -22.29 6.38 23.49
C LYS A 224 -23.53 6.60 24.35
N GLU A 225 -23.42 6.41 25.66
CA GLU A 225 -24.53 6.63 26.60
C GLU A 225 -24.98 8.11 26.63
N ALA A 226 -24.06 9.06 26.45
CA ALA A 226 -24.41 10.48 26.32
C ALA A 226 -25.18 10.75 25.03
N LEU A 227 -24.73 10.20 23.90
CA LEU A 227 -25.42 10.30 22.61
C LEU A 227 -26.82 9.66 22.65
N ASP A 228 -26.97 8.48 23.26
CA ASP A 228 -28.28 7.84 23.43
C ASP A 228 -29.27 8.73 24.19
N ARG A 229 -28.78 9.46 25.21
CA ARG A 229 -29.62 10.42 25.96
C ARG A 229 -30.04 11.60 25.08
N VAL A 230 -29.12 12.15 24.28
CA VAL A 230 -29.42 13.25 23.35
C VAL A 230 -30.46 12.81 22.32
N VAL A 231 -30.23 11.70 21.61
CA VAL A 231 -31.15 11.16 20.60
C VAL A 231 -32.51 10.81 21.20
N LYS A 232 -32.56 10.30 22.44
CA LYS A 232 -33.83 10.00 23.11
C LYS A 232 -34.63 11.25 23.48
N ASN A 233 -33.95 12.32 23.85
CA ASN A 233 -34.59 13.53 24.37
C ASN A 233 -34.98 14.52 23.28
N ASP A 234 -34.34 14.46 22.11
CA ASP A 234 -34.62 15.36 20.97
C ASP A 234 -35.22 14.60 19.77
N PRO A 235 -36.52 14.78 19.47
CA PRO A 235 -37.17 14.14 18.34
C PRO A 235 -36.61 14.54 16.97
N LYS A 236 -36.04 15.76 16.83
CA LYS A 236 -35.47 16.25 15.57
C LYS A 236 -34.17 15.52 15.26
N ILE A 237 -33.29 15.41 16.25
CA ILE A 237 -32.03 14.65 16.13
C ILE A 237 -32.33 13.19 15.82
N LYS A 238 -33.31 12.60 16.51
CA LYS A 238 -33.74 11.23 16.25
C LYS A 238 -34.20 11.02 14.81
N ALA A 239 -35.05 11.91 14.29
CA ALA A 239 -35.55 11.80 12.93
C ALA A 239 -34.43 11.94 11.88
N ASP A 240 -33.48 12.85 12.09
CA ASP A 240 -32.34 12.99 11.17
C ASP A 240 -31.42 11.77 11.22
N PHE A 241 -31.11 11.26 12.41
CA PHE A 241 -30.28 10.06 12.57
C PHE A 241 -30.92 8.84 11.90
N GLU A 242 -32.23 8.63 12.08
CA GLU A 242 -32.97 7.55 11.42
C GLU A 242 -32.98 7.72 9.89
N ALA A 243 -33.18 8.94 9.38
CA ALA A 243 -33.19 9.22 7.95
C ALA A 243 -31.81 9.03 7.28
N LYS A 244 -30.73 9.27 8.03
CA LYS A 244 -29.34 9.21 7.55
C LYS A 244 -28.62 7.91 7.90
N GLY A 245 -29.28 6.99 8.61
CA GLY A 245 -28.70 5.73 9.05
C GLY A 245 -27.55 5.89 10.06
N VAL A 246 -27.62 6.94 10.90
CA VAL A 246 -26.59 7.23 11.91
C VAL A 246 -26.90 6.49 13.20
N ASP A 247 -25.98 5.62 13.62
CA ASP A 247 -26.06 4.93 14.91
C ASP A 247 -25.09 5.53 15.95
N THR A 248 -25.52 5.53 17.22
CA THR A 248 -24.75 6.15 18.32
C THR A 248 -23.46 5.40 18.66
N VAL A 249 -23.35 4.12 18.30
CA VAL A 249 -22.14 3.31 18.51
C VAL A 249 -21.02 3.78 17.57
N ASN A 250 -21.30 3.84 16.27
CA ASN A 250 -20.34 4.28 15.27
C ASN A 250 -20.09 5.78 15.38
N PHE A 251 -21.08 6.59 15.77
CA PHE A 251 -20.85 8.00 16.12
C PHE A 251 -19.83 8.12 17.25
N ALA A 252 -20.01 7.41 18.37
CA ALA A 252 -19.08 7.45 19.50
C ALA A 252 -17.65 7.00 19.12
N LYS A 253 -17.53 5.95 18.29
CA LYS A 253 -16.24 5.49 17.75
C LYS A 253 -15.57 6.55 16.88
N LYS A 254 -16.34 7.20 15.99
CA LYS A 254 -15.84 8.24 15.09
C LYS A 254 -15.40 9.47 15.86
N LEU A 255 -16.22 9.95 16.80
CA LEU A 255 -15.91 11.11 17.64
C LEU A 255 -14.61 10.93 18.42
N LEU A 256 -14.48 9.82 19.17
CA LEU A 256 -13.24 9.57 19.90
C LEU A 256 -12.04 9.39 18.97
N GLY A 257 -12.24 8.82 17.78
CA GLY A 257 -11.19 8.67 16.77
C GLY A 257 -10.70 9.99 16.21
N GLN A 258 -11.62 10.92 15.95
CA GLN A 258 -11.28 12.28 15.53
C GLN A 258 -10.49 13.01 16.62
N ILE A 259 -10.92 12.92 17.88
CA ILE A 259 -10.21 13.56 19.01
C ILE A 259 -8.81 12.96 19.16
N VAL A 260 -8.68 11.62 19.17
CA VAL A 260 -7.36 10.97 19.26
C VAL A 260 -6.44 11.38 18.11
N PHE A 261 -6.98 11.42 16.88
CA PHE A 261 -6.20 11.82 15.73
C PHE A 261 -5.64 13.25 15.90
N LEU A 262 -6.44 14.17 16.42
CA LEU A 262 -5.96 15.51 16.74
C LEU A 262 -4.93 15.52 17.88
N TYR A 263 -5.03 14.62 18.86
CA TYR A 263 -4.00 14.45 19.89
C TYR A 263 -2.65 13.99 19.32
N PHE A 264 -2.65 13.13 18.30
CA PHE A 264 -1.44 12.82 17.55
C PHE A 264 -0.94 14.05 16.80
N LEU A 265 -1.83 14.71 16.06
CA LEU A 265 -1.42 15.75 15.14
C LEU A 265 -0.95 17.04 15.83
N GLN A 266 -1.53 17.41 16.98
CA GLN A 266 -1.11 18.60 17.74
C GLN A 266 0.35 18.50 18.21
N LYS A 267 0.92 17.30 18.34
CA LYS A 267 2.34 17.13 18.68
C LYS A 267 3.29 17.70 17.63
N LYS A 268 2.81 17.90 16.39
CA LYS A 268 3.55 18.59 15.32
C LYS A 268 3.58 20.12 15.47
N GLY A 269 2.83 20.70 16.41
CA GLY A 269 2.74 22.16 16.56
C GLY A 269 2.00 22.85 15.41
N TRP A 270 1.10 22.12 14.72
CA TRP A 270 0.36 22.64 13.58
C TRP A 270 -0.96 23.30 13.96
N PHE A 271 -1.38 23.27 15.22
CA PHE A 271 -2.61 23.92 15.65
C PHE A 271 -2.33 25.10 16.55
N GLY A 272 -3.19 26.13 16.49
CA GLY A 272 -3.01 27.32 17.32
C GLY A 272 -1.83 28.19 16.89
N VAL A 273 -1.37 28.07 15.63
CA VAL A 273 -0.30 28.92 15.08
C VAL A 273 -0.85 30.34 14.90
N GLY A 274 -0.12 31.35 15.37
CA GLY A 274 -0.51 32.75 15.20
C GLY A 274 -0.55 33.16 13.72
N ARG A 275 -1.28 34.22 13.42
CA ARG A 275 -1.51 34.67 12.03
C ARG A 275 -0.21 34.97 11.27
N ASP A 276 0.77 35.54 11.96
CA ASP A 276 2.06 35.92 11.38
C ASP A 276 3.19 34.94 11.76
N ASP A 277 2.87 33.89 12.53
CA ASP A 277 3.84 32.92 13.00
C ASP A 277 4.05 31.78 11.99
N ASP A 278 5.23 31.18 12.02
CA ASP A 278 5.56 30.04 11.17
C ASP A 278 4.88 28.76 11.64
N TRP A 279 4.52 27.90 10.67
CA TRP A 279 3.96 26.59 10.95
C TRP A 279 4.92 25.74 11.81
N GLY A 280 4.35 24.97 12.75
CA GLY A 280 5.11 24.18 13.72
C GLY A 280 5.34 24.89 15.06
N THR A 281 5.08 26.19 15.16
CA THR A 281 5.17 26.97 16.41
C THR A 281 3.92 26.88 17.29
N GLY A 282 2.87 26.24 16.80
CA GLY A 282 1.58 26.14 17.46
C GLY A 282 1.60 25.26 18.71
N SER A 283 0.52 25.33 19.49
CA SER A 283 0.42 24.62 20.77
C SER A 283 0.38 23.10 20.60
N LYS A 284 1.24 22.41 21.35
CA LYS A 284 1.19 20.94 21.54
C LYS A 284 0.04 20.49 22.46
N HIS A 285 -0.74 21.44 23.00
CA HIS A 285 -1.88 21.22 23.89
C HIS A 285 -3.15 21.92 23.37
N PHE A 286 -3.24 22.16 22.06
CA PHE A 286 -4.29 22.97 21.45
C PHE A 286 -5.72 22.56 21.83
N LEU A 287 -6.05 21.26 21.88
CA LEU A 287 -7.40 20.82 22.27
C LEU A 287 -7.76 21.18 23.72
N ARG A 288 -6.78 21.11 24.62
CA ARG A 288 -6.94 21.57 26.01
C ARG A 288 -7.17 23.07 26.06
N GLU A 289 -6.43 23.84 25.26
CA GLU A 289 -6.57 25.30 25.20
C GLU A 289 -7.92 25.73 24.61
N LEU A 290 -8.45 24.99 23.63
CA LEU A 290 -9.80 25.19 23.12
C LEU A 290 -10.83 25.00 24.24
N PHE A 291 -10.71 23.91 25.02
CA PHE A 291 -11.61 23.65 26.14
C PHE A 291 -11.46 24.69 27.27
N GLU A 292 -10.26 25.22 27.48
CA GLU A 292 -9.99 26.29 28.45
C GLU A 292 -10.40 27.68 27.94
N LYS A 293 -11.10 27.76 26.80
CA LYS A 293 -11.61 29.01 26.20
C LYS A 293 -10.54 30.04 25.87
N LYS A 294 -9.30 29.59 25.58
CA LYS A 294 -8.18 30.49 25.22
C LYS A 294 -8.30 31.05 23.81
N HIS A 295 -8.98 30.33 22.92
CA HIS A 295 -9.09 30.67 21.49
C HIS A 295 -10.48 31.21 21.10
N SER A 296 -11.53 30.78 21.79
CA SER A 296 -12.90 31.24 21.57
C SER A 296 -13.76 30.94 22.80
N ASP A 297 -14.79 31.77 23.04
CA ASP A 297 -15.83 31.46 24.03
C ASP A 297 -16.88 30.52 23.43
N TYR A 298 -17.57 29.77 24.29
CA TYR A 298 -18.61 28.80 23.92
C TYR A 298 -19.47 28.40 25.13
N GLU A 299 -20.68 27.90 24.91
CA GLU A 299 -21.50 27.25 25.95
C GLU A 299 -21.31 25.73 25.93
N ASN A 300 -21.36 25.12 24.74
CA ASN A 300 -21.14 23.69 24.56
C ASN A 300 -19.89 23.40 23.71
N PHE A 301 -19.05 22.47 24.20
CA PHE A 301 -17.76 22.19 23.57
C PHE A 301 -17.88 21.35 22.30
N PHE A 302 -18.92 20.53 22.16
CA PHE A 302 -19.01 19.64 21.01
C PHE A 302 -19.46 20.39 19.76
N ASP A 303 -20.63 20.99 19.81
CA ASP A 303 -21.29 21.66 18.68
C ASP A 303 -20.68 23.02 18.30
N GLU A 304 -20.23 23.81 19.27
CA GLU A 304 -19.67 25.14 18.96
C GLU A 304 -18.16 25.13 18.68
N ILE A 305 -17.44 24.09 19.11
CA ILE A 305 -15.98 23.98 18.96
C ILE A 305 -15.57 22.76 18.13
N LEU A 306 -15.91 21.54 18.55
CA LEU A 306 -15.43 20.33 17.87
C LEU A 306 -16.06 20.15 16.48
N GLU A 307 -17.36 20.36 16.30
CA GLU A 307 -18.01 20.22 14.99
C GLU A 307 -17.45 21.21 13.96
N PRO A 308 -17.29 22.53 14.24
CA PRO A 308 -16.64 23.47 13.34
C PRO A 308 -15.15 23.14 13.12
N LEU A 309 -14.44 22.64 14.13
CA LEU A 309 -13.06 22.21 13.95
C LEU A 309 -12.98 21.05 12.94
N PHE A 310 -13.81 20.03 13.11
CA PHE A 310 -13.83 18.85 12.25
C PHE A 310 -14.38 19.17 10.85
N TYR A 311 -15.64 19.60 10.79
CA TYR A 311 -16.44 19.58 9.56
C TYR A 311 -16.26 20.83 8.71
N GLU A 312 -15.72 21.90 9.27
CA GLU A 312 -15.40 23.14 8.55
C GLU A 312 -13.89 23.31 8.44
N ALA A 313 -13.17 23.45 9.55
CA ALA A 313 -11.78 23.85 9.50
C ALA A 313 -10.86 22.79 8.89
N LEU A 314 -10.93 21.53 9.35
CA LEU A 314 -10.06 20.47 8.86
C LEU A 314 -10.51 19.92 7.51
N ARG A 315 -11.82 19.95 7.25
CA ARG A 315 -12.46 19.37 6.06
C ARG A 315 -12.55 20.32 4.86
N THR A 316 -12.95 21.57 5.06
CA THR A 316 -13.26 22.54 3.96
C THR A 316 -12.25 23.67 3.86
N GLY A 317 -11.20 23.65 4.68
CA GLY A 317 -10.21 24.72 4.78
C GLY A 317 -9.37 25.04 3.54
N LYS A 318 -9.53 24.33 2.40
CA LYS A 318 -8.79 24.62 1.15
C LYS A 318 -9.06 26.03 0.65
N ASP A 319 -10.29 26.51 0.81
CA ASP A 319 -10.66 27.87 0.42
C ASP A 319 -9.90 28.94 1.22
N ARG A 320 -9.27 28.59 2.36
CA ARG A 320 -8.48 29.49 3.21
C ARG A 320 -6.98 29.47 2.88
N GLU A 321 -6.54 28.74 1.85
CA GLU A 321 -5.12 28.69 1.44
C GLU A 321 -4.56 30.09 1.14
N HIS A 322 -5.37 30.95 0.52
CA HIS A 322 -5.01 32.35 0.20
C HIS A 322 -4.80 33.26 1.44
N ILE A 323 -5.26 32.84 2.62
CA ILE A 323 -5.05 33.52 3.90
C ILE A 323 -4.16 32.68 4.84
N ASP A 324 -3.27 31.85 4.28
CA ASP A 324 -2.36 30.96 5.00
C ASP A 324 -3.11 30.08 6.03
N TYR A 325 -4.26 29.55 5.60
CA TYR A 325 -5.17 28.70 6.37
C TYR A 325 -5.63 29.28 7.73
N TYR A 326 -5.63 30.60 7.84
CA TYR A 326 -6.15 31.27 9.03
C TYR A 326 -7.65 31.02 9.21
N TYR A 327 -8.05 30.59 10.40
CA TYR A 327 -9.44 30.35 10.78
C TYR A 327 -9.91 31.38 11.78
N SER A 328 -10.82 32.26 11.34
CA SER A 328 -11.30 33.40 12.13
C SER A 328 -11.96 32.99 13.44
N ARG A 329 -12.70 31.87 13.46
CA ARG A 329 -13.45 31.41 14.65
C ARG A 329 -12.55 31.14 15.85
N PHE A 330 -11.34 30.62 15.62
CA PHE A 330 -10.36 30.32 16.67
C PHE A 330 -9.15 31.26 16.65
N ASN A 331 -9.18 32.30 15.81
CA ASN A 331 -8.13 33.31 15.69
C ASN A 331 -6.71 32.72 15.49
N CYS A 332 -6.58 31.60 14.78
CA CYS A 332 -5.31 30.91 14.54
C CYS A 332 -5.31 30.16 13.20
N LYS A 333 -4.13 29.72 12.74
CA LYS A 333 -4.02 28.87 11.55
C LYS A 333 -4.36 27.42 11.90
N ILE A 334 -5.10 26.78 11.00
CA ILE A 334 -5.52 25.37 11.12
C ILE A 334 -5.39 24.71 9.76
N PRO A 335 -4.65 23.59 9.65
CA PRO A 335 -4.46 22.93 8.37
C PRO A 335 -5.74 22.41 7.74
N PHE A 336 -5.73 22.35 6.42
CA PHE A 336 -6.65 21.54 5.65
C PHE A 336 -6.12 20.11 5.52
N LEU A 337 -6.93 19.12 5.90
CA LEU A 337 -6.57 17.70 5.85
C LEU A 337 -7.45 16.86 4.92
N ASN A 338 -8.38 17.50 4.18
CA ASN A 338 -9.36 16.87 3.28
C ASN A 338 -10.54 16.16 4.00
N GLY A 339 -11.58 15.82 3.22
CA GLY A 339 -12.76 15.08 3.65
C GLY A 339 -12.54 13.56 3.69
N GLY A 340 -13.08 12.93 4.72
CA GLY A 340 -12.96 11.51 5.06
C GLY A 340 -13.22 11.31 6.56
N LEU A 341 -12.15 11.21 7.36
CA LEU A 341 -12.24 11.16 8.83
C LEU A 341 -13.07 12.31 9.39
N PHE A 342 -12.92 13.49 8.82
CA PHE A 342 -13.60 14.72 9.22
C PHE A 342 -14.88 14.99 8.44
N ASP A 343 -15.49 13.97 7.83
CA ASP A 343 -16.86 14.09 7.32
C ASP A 343 -17.87 13.82 8.46
N PRO A 344 -19.00 14.53 8.52
CA PRO A 344 -20.10 14.19 9.42
C PRO A 344 -20.62 12.77 9.10
N ILE A 345 -20.85 11.97 10.14
CA ILE A 345 -21.29 10.58 9.97
C ILE A 345 -22.65 10.52 9.27
N GLY A 346 -22.79 9.70 8.23
CA GLY A 346 -24.03 9.65 7.43
C GLY A 346 -24.41 10.98 6.77
N ASN A 347 -23.52 11.99 6.77
CA ASN A 347 -23.83 13.36 6.37
C ASN A 347 -25.10 13.91 7.05
N TYR A 348 -25.22 13.69 8.36
CA TYR A 348 -26.23 14.37 9.18
C TYR A 348 -26.07 15.90 9.10
N ASP A 349 -27.17 16.61 9.31
CA ASP A 349 -27.21 18.07 9.12
C ASP A 349 -26.64 18.80 10.34
N TRP A 350 -25.31 18.74 10.50
CA TRP A 350 -24.59 19.35 11.61
C TRP A 350 -24.73 20.88 11.70
N VAL A 351 -25.16 21.55 10.62
CA VAL A 351 -25.37 23.01 10.60
C VAL A 351 -26.71 23.38 11.22
N HIS A 352 -27.70 22.49 11.14
CA HIS A 352 -29.06 22.75 11.63
C HIS A 352 -29.48 21.79 12.76
N THR A 353 -28.59 20.92 13.23
CA THR A 353 -28.86 19.90 14.24
C THR A 353 -27.85 20.01 15.36
N ASP A 354 -28.21 20.75 16.42
CA ASP A 354 -27.32 21.01 17.55
C ASP A 354 -27.24 19.79 18.47
N ILE A 355 -26.09 19.12 18.52
CA ILE A 355 -25.87 17.95 19.38
C ILE A 355 -25.20 18.39 20.69
N HIS A 356 -26.01 18.66 21.72
CA HIS A 356 -25.46 19.10 23.01
C HIS A 356 -24.91 17.93 23.85
N LEU A 357 -23.63 17.61 23.69
CA LEU A 357 -22.91 16.68 24.59
C LEU A 357 -22.44 17.41 25.87
N PRO A 358 -22.61 16.83 27.08
CA PRO A 358 -22.18 17.50 28.31
C PRO A 358 -20.68 17.82 28.33
N ASN A 359 -20.29 19.03 28.72
CA ASN A 359 -18.88 19.44 28.79
C ASN A 359 -18.06 18.56 29.74
N GLU A 360 -18.69 18.01 30.78
CA GLU A 360 -18.07 17.07 31.74
C GLU A 360 -17.67 15.73 31.12
N LEU A 361 -18.16 15.41 29.91
CA LEU A 361 -17.69 14.27 29.13
C LEU A 361 -16.24 14.50 28.66
N PHE A 362 -15.88 15.73 28.33
CA PHE A 362 -14.58 16.10 27.79
C PHE A 362 -13.58 16.43 28.89
N SER A 363 -13.98 17.18 29.92
CA SER A 363 -13.13 17.43 31.08
C SER A 363 -13.94 17.76 32.33
N ASN A 364 -13.46 17.31 33.49
CA ASN A 364 -14.09 17.54 34.79
C ASN A 364 -13.08 17.46 35.93
N SER A 365 -13.53 17.68 37.18
CA SER A 365 -12.68 17.60 38.39
C SER A 365 -12.95 16.36 39.25
N ARG A 366 -13.56 15.29 38.69
CA ARG A 366 -13.82 14.05 39.45
C ARG A 366 -12.51 13.34 39.76
N LYS A 367 -12.35 12.84 40.99
CA LYS A 367 -11.17 12.04 41.34
C LYS A 367 -11.34 10.58 40.91
N THR A 368 -10.34 10.04 40.23
CA THR A 368 -10.31 8.63 39.83
C THR A 368 -9.97 7.73 41.03
N LYS A 369 -10.15 6.41 40.86
CA LYS A 369 -9.74 5.41 41.87
C LYS A 369 -8.25 5.44 42.14
N GLU A 370 -7.47 5.84 41.13
CA GLU A 370 -6.03 5.98 41.15
C GLU A 370 -5.56 7.29 41.81
N GLY A 371 -6.50 8.20 42.10
CA GLY A 371 -6.25 9.51 42.73
C GLY A 371 -5.92 10.62 41.74
N ASP A 372 -6.08 10.38 40.43
CA ASP A 372 -5.92 11.41 39.41
C ASP A 372 -7.11 12.38 39.42
N GLU A 373 -6.89 13.62 39.00
CA GLU A 373 -7.94 14.63 38.84
C GLU A 373 -8.49 14.63 37.40
N GLY A 374 -9.82 14.58 37.31
CA GLY A 374 -10.58 14.47 36.07
C GLY A 374 -10.78 13.04 35.59
N ASP A 375 -11.76 12.82 34.74
CA ASP A 375 -11.94 11.54 34.04
C ASP A 375 -12.55 11.71 32.64
N GLY A 376 -12.64 12.94 32.14
CA GLY A 376 -13.13 13.24 30.81
C GLY A 376 -12.17 12.83 29.71
N VAL A 377 -12.61 12.93 28.45
CA VAL A 377 -11.81 12.54 27.27
C VAL A 377 -10.44 13.24 27.27
N LEU A 378 -10.42 14.56 27.43
CA LEU A 378 -9.18 15.36 27.43
C LEU A 378 -8.36 15.05 28.68
N ASP A 379 -8.99 14.87 29.85
CA ASP A 379 -8.28 14.59 31.11
C ASP A 379 -7.52 13.28 31.08
N VAL A 380 -8.12 12.26 30.46
CA VAL A 380 -7.48 10.96 30.29
C VAL A 380 -6.36 11.08 29.26
N PHE A 381 -6.61 11.71 28.10
CA PHE A 381 -5.61 11.78 27.04
C PHE A 381 -4.39 12.61 27.45
N ASP A 382 -4.56 13.71 28.19
CA ASP A 382 -3.45 14.55 28.67
C ASP A 382 -2.47 13.84 29.62
N ARG A 383 -2.84 12.67 30.17
CA ARG A 383 -1.96 11.85 31.03
C ARG A 383 -1.00 10.96 30.25
N TYR A 384 -1.30 10.73 28.97
CA TYR A 384 -0.51 9.85 28.13
C TYR A 384 0.24 10.68 27.09
N ASN A 385 1.50 10.32 26.86
CA ASN A 385 2.27 10.92 25.80
C ASN A 385 1.85 10.27 24.49
N PHE A 386 1.49 11.07 23.49
CA PHE A 386 1.19 10.60 22.13
C PHE A 386 2.44 10.75 21.27
N THR A 387 2.77 9.73 20.49
CA THR A 387 3.83 9.77 19.49
C THR A 387 3.21 9.56 18.13
N VAL A 388 3.56 10.41 17.17
CA VAL A 388 3.07 10.29 15.80
C VAL A 388 3.71 9.06 15.13
N ARG A 389 4.97 8.73 15.45
CA ARG A 389 5.69 7.60 14.86
C ARG A 389 5.16 6.28 15.41
N GLU A 390 4.76 5.36 14.54
CA GLU A 390 4.55 3.96 14.95
C GLU A 390 5.87 3.39 15.48
N GLU A 391 5.80 2.56 16.52
CA GLU A 391 6.96 1.84 17.08
C GLU A 391 7.73 1.10 15.98
N GLU A 392 8.97 0.65 16.22
CA GLU A 392 9.66 -0.34 15.38
C GLU A 392 10.07 -1.57 16.23
N PRO A 393 10.28 -2.77 15.67
CA PRO A 393 10.58 -3.97 16.47
C PRO A 393 11.77 -3.81 17.43
N LEU A 394 12.74 -2.97 17.08
CA LEU A 394 13.95 -2.69 17.87
C LEU A 394 13.93 -1.32 18.57
N GLU A 395 12.89 -0.51 18.32
CA GLU A 395 12.74 0.86 18.81
C GLU A 395 11.34 1.06 19.39
N LYS A 396 11.26 1.07 20.72
CA LYS A 396 10.01 1.28 21.44
C LYS A 396 10.04 2.62 22.17
N GLU A 397 8.98 3.38 22.02
CA GLU A 397 8.75 4.61 22.76
C GLU A 397 7.62 4.33 23.76
N VAL A 398 7.78 4.73 25.02
CA VAL A 398 6.76 4.56 26.05
C VAL A 398 5.73 5.68 25.90
N ALA A 399 5.02 5.65 24.77
CA ALA A 399 4.00 6.58 24.34
C ALA A 399 2.89 5.82 23.59
N ILE A 400 1.71 6.45 23.48
CA ILE A 400 0.62 5.96 22.65
C ILE A 400 0.96 6.24 21.20
N ASP A 401 0.94 5.23 20.34
CA ASP A 401 1.23 5.33 18.91
C ASP A 401 0.01 4.97 18.04
N PRO A 402 0.04 5.24 16.72
CA PRO A 402 -1.07 4.87 15.83
C PRO A 402 -1.34 3.35 15.74
N GLU A 403 -0.31 2.51 15.91
CA GLU A 403 -0.45 1.04 15.89
C GLU A 403 -1.32 0.55 17.06
N LEU A 404 -1.07 1.10 18.25
CA LEU A 404 -1.81 0.86 19.47
C LEU A 404 -3.28 1.20 19.32
N LEU A 405 -3.57 2.30 18.63
CA LEU A 405 -4.93 2.66 18.28
C LEU A 405 -5.56 1.57 17.41
N GLY A 406 -4.83 1.04 16.43
CA GLY A 406 -5.27 -0.12 15.64
C GLY A 406 -5.66 -1.33 16.51
N LYS A 407 -4.78 -1.72 17.45
CA LYS A 407 -5.03 -2.82 18.42
C LYS A 407 -6.25 -2.55 19.31
N ALA A 408 -6.37 -1.32 19.80
CA ALA A 408 -7.47 -0.89 20.67
C ALA A 408 -8.80 -0.91 19.90
N TYR A 409 -8.80 -0.37 18.70
CA TYR A 409 -9.97 -0.28 17.85
C TYR A 409 -10.43 -1.63 17.30
N GLU A 410 -9.53 -2.55 16.96
CA GLU A 410 -9.91 -3.92 16.61
C GLU A 410 -10.78 -4.54 17.71
N LYS A 411 -10.44 -4.34 18.98
CA LYS A 411 -11.26 -4.81 20.09
C LYS A 411 -12.62 -4.12 20.17
N PHE A 412 -12.75 -2.88 19.69
CA PHE A 412 -14.03 -2.19 19.56
C PHE A 412 -14.82 -2.57 18.30
N ASN A 413 -14.18 -3.14 17.27
CA ASN A 413 -14.88 -3.61 16.07
C ASN A 413 -15.84 -4.76 16.37
N ALA A 414 -15.54 -5.56 17.40
CA ALA A 414 -16.49 -6.55 17.92
C ALA A 414 -17.78 -5.90 18.45
N ILE A 415 -17.73 -4.63 18.88
CA ILE A 415 -18.88 -3.89 19.41
C ILE A 415 -19.64 -3.25 18.25
N ARG A 416 -20.85 -3.74 18.00
CA ARG A 416 -21.73 -3.31 16.93
C ARG A 416 -23.06 -2.81 17.51
N PRO A 417 -23.85 -2.03 16.75
CA PRO A 417 -25.12 -1.52 17.23
C PRO A 417 -26.06 -2.62 17.76
N ASP A 418 -26.06 -3.78 17.12
CA ASP A 418 -26.91 -4.94 17.44
C ASP A 418 -26.44 -5.75 18.67
N ASN A 419 -25.19 -5.60 19.11
CA ASN A 419 -24.61 -6.43 20.17
C ASN A 419 -24.07 -5.62 21.39
N PHE A 420 -24.23 -4.29 21.38
CA PHE A 420 -23.71 -3.41 22.44
C PHE A 420 -24.21 -3.77 23.85
N ASP A 421 -25.47 -4.20 23.98
CA ASP A 421 -26.04 -4.62 25.25
C ASP A 421 -25.45 -5.95 25.74
N GLU A 422 -25.15 -6.89 24.84
CA GLU A 422 -24.45 -8.13 25.14
C GLU A 422 -23.04 -7.82 25.66
N PHE A 423 -22.33 -6.92 24.97
CA PHE A 423 -21.00 -6.46 25.37
C PHE A 423 -21.01 -5.83 26.77
N THR A 424 -21.96 -4.92 27.04
CA THR A 424 -22.04 -4.23 28.34
C THR A 424 -22.35 -5.19 29.48
N LYS A 425 -23.20 -6.21 29.24
CA LYS A 425 -23.47 -7.29 30.21
C LYS A 425 -22.24 -8.15 30.46
N ALA A 426 -21.51 -8.52 29.41
CA ALA A 426 -20.26 -9.27 29.53
C ALA A 426 -19.23 -8.51 30.38
N LEU A 427 -19.09 -7.20 30.16
CA LEU A 427 -18.18 -6.34 30.92
C LEU A 427 -18.59 -6.22 32.40
N LYS A 428 -19.88 -5.97 32.68
CA LYS A 428 -20.41 -5.85 34.06
C LYS A 428 -20.33 -7.14 34.86
N SER A 429 -20.23 -8.30 34.21
CA SER A 429 -20.10 -9.60 34.88
C SER A 429 -18.82 -9.73 35.71
N GLY A 430 -17.78 -8.93 35.42
CA GLY A 430 -16.49 -8.94 36.13
C GLY A 430 -15.68 -10.24 35.98
N ARG A 431 -16.20 -11.24 35.25
CA ARG A 431 -15.53 -12.54 35.06
C ARG A 431 -14.38 -12.39 34.08
N LYS A 432 -13.17 -12.72 34.54
CA LYS A 432 -11.93 -12.62 33.76
C LYS A 432 -12.05 -13.46 32.49
N GLY A 433 -11.95 -12.83 31.32
CA GLY A 433 -12.00 -13.49 30.01
C GLY A 433 -13.34 -13.43 29.27
N GLU A 434 -14.42 -12.94 29.87
CA GLU A 434 -15.72 -12.77 29.16
C GLU A 434 -15.61 -11.76 27.99
N GLU A 435 -14.88 -10.66 28.17
CA GLU A 435 -14.56 -9.72 27.09
C GLU A 435 -13.79 -10.39 25.94
N ASN A 436 -12.76 -11.18 26.26
CA ASN A 436 -12.00 -11.91 25.24
C ASN A 436 -12.87 -12.96 24.53
N LYS A 437 -13.80 -13.59 25.24
CA LYS A 437 -14.75 -14.54 24.67
C LYS A 437 -15.73 -13.85 23.72
N PHE A 438 -16.22 -12.66 24.10
CA PHE A 438 -17.03 -11.81 23.24
C PHE A 438 -16.25 -11.42 21.98
N ASN A 439 -15.05 -10.88 22.09
CA ASN A 439 -14.25 -10.47 20.93
C ASN A 439 -13.93 -11.64 19.98
N LYS A 440 -13.61 -12.82 20.52
CA LYS A 440 -13.37 -14.04 19.73
C LYS A 440 -14.61 -14.54 19.00
N LYS A 441 -15.80 -14.41 19.60
CA LYS A 441 -17.09 -14.76 18.97
C LYS A 441 -17.30 -13.97 17.67
N PHE A 442 -16.82 -12.73 17.62
CA PHE A 442 -16.97 -11.83 16.47
C PHE A 442 -15.71 -11.75 15.58
N GLY A 443 -14.79 -12.71 15.70
CA GLY A 443 -13.67 -12.86 14.75
C GLY A 443 -12.54 -11.85 14.92
N VAL A 444 -12.47 -11.11 16.03
CA VAL A 444 -11.40 -10.14 16.27
C VAL A 444 -10.15 -10.87 16.80
N TYR A 445 -9.21 -11.15 15.90
CA TYR A 445 -7.90 -11.72 16.23
C TYR A 445 -6.80 -10.76 15.81
N TYR A 446 -6.14 -10.15 16.80
CA TYR A 446 -4.97 -9.32 16.57
C TYR A 446 -3.76 -10.21 16.22
N THR A 447 -3.11 -9.92 15.09
CA THR A 447 -1.85 -10.58 14.70
C THR A 447 -0.68 -9.85 15.36
N PRO A 448 0.14 -10.53 16.19
CA PRO A 448 1.29 -9.89 16.83
C PRO A 448 2.21 -9.25 15.81
N ARG A 449 2.77 -8.10 16.19
CA ARG A 449 3.57 -7.27 15.30
C ARG A 449 4.78 -7.98 14.72
N GLU A 450 5.47 -8.78 15.53
CA GLU A 450 6.62 -9.57 15.11
C GLU A 450 6.25 -10.54 13.99
N ILE A 451 5.02 -11.06 14.03
CA ILE A 451 4.45 -11.93 13.00
C ILE A 451 4.11 -11.10 11.75
N VAL A 452 3.46 -9.93 11.90
CA VAL A 452 3.18 -9.04 10.76
C VAL A 452 4.47 -8.63 10.04
N HIS A 453 5.49 -8.22 10.79
CA HIS A 453 6.80 -7.86 10.25
C HIS A 453 7.45 -9.02 9.51
N TYR A 454 7.44 -10.22 10.10
CA TYR A 454 7.92 -11.44 9.45
C TYR A 454 7.15 -11.72 8.14
N MET A 455 5.82 -11.64 8.15
CA MET A 455 4.98 -11.84 6.97
C MET A 455 5.35 -10.84 5.87
N CYS A 456 5.49 -9.56 6.19
CA CYS A 456 5.87 -8.53 5.23
C CYS A 456 7.23 -8.83 4.59
N GLN A 457 8.24 -9.14 5.41
CA GLN A 457 9.57 -9.50 4.92
C GLN A 457 9.53 -10.73 4.00
N GLN A 458 8.87 -11.81 4.42
CA GLN A 458 8.77 -13.03 3.61
C GLN A 458 8.04 -12.80 2.29
N SER A 459 6.93 -12.05 2.30
CA SER A 459 6.21 -11.70 1.08
C SER A 459 7.10 -10.89 0.12
N LEU A 460 7.84 -9.90 0.64
CA LEU A 460 8.72 -9.07 -0.18
C LEU A 460 9.93 -9.83 -0.74
N ILE A 461 10.54 -10.70 0.08
CA ILE A 461 11.65 -11.57 -0.35
C ILE A 461 11.20 -12.47 -1.51
N ASN A 462 10.05 -13.13 -1.38
CA ASN A 462 9.56 -14.03 -2.42
C ASN A 462 9.14 -13.26 -3.68
N TYR A 463 8.50 -12.11 -3.54
CA TYR A 463 8.16 -11.23 -4.67
C TYR A 463 9.42 -10.83 -5.46
N LEU A 464 10.43 -10.25 -4.78
CA LEU A 464 11.66 -9.80 -5.42
C LEU A 464 12.42 -10.95 -6.06
N HIS A 465 12.52 -12.10 -5.38
CA HIS A 465 13.18 -13.26 -5.95
C HIS A 465 12.52 -13.72 -7.25
N THR A 466 11.18 -13.78 -7.29
CA THR A 466 10.44 -14.12 -8.51
C THR A 466 10.64 -13.05 -9.59
N GLU A 467 10.39 -11.78 -9.30
CA GLU A 467 10.42 -10.70 -10.30
C GLU A 467 11.82 -10.38 -10.84
N LEU A 468 12.87 -10.60 -10.05
CA LEU A 468 14.25 -10.34 -10.45
C LEU A 468 14.89 -11.52 -11.19
N ASN A 469 14.37 -12.73 -11.02
CA ASN A 469 14.90 -13.93 -11.68
C ASN A 469 13.98 -14.47 -12.78
N THR A 470 12.81 -13.87 -13.01
CA THR A 470 11.99 -14.15 -14.19
C THR A 470 12.57 -13.43 -15.41
N SER A 471 12.86 -14.16 -16.49
CA SER A 471 13.38 -13.58 -17.73
C SER A 471 12.36 -12.63 -18.36
N PRO A 472 12.71 -11.37 -18.67
CA PRO A 472 11.80 -10.49 -19.38
C PRO A 472 11.58 -11.01 -20.81
N VAL A 473 10.32 -11.03 -21.24
CA VAL A 473 9.93 -11.30 -22.62
C VAL A 473 10.17 -10.02 -23.43
N SER A 474 11.02 -10.10 -24.45
CA SER A 474 11.34 -8.98 -25.35
C SER A 474 10.81 -9.26 -26.76
N TYR A 475 10.38 -8.20 -27.44
CA TYR A 475 9.69 -8.28 -28.74
C TYR A 475 10.56 -7.72 -29.86
N GLN A 476 11.00 -8.54 -30.83
CA GLN A 476 11.87 -8.11 -31.93
C GLN A 476 11.14 -8.04 -33.28
N ASN A 477 11.23 -6.93 -34.01
CA ASN A 477 10.49 -6.73 -35.27
C ASN A 477 11.04 -7.60 -36.44
N ILE A 478 10.35 -8.66 -36.84
CA ILE A 478 10.60 -9.49 -38.03
C ILE A 478 9.70 -9.04 -39.20
N GLY A 479 10.03 -7.92 -39.83
CA GLY A 479 9.64 -7.61 -41.21
C GLY A 479 8.19 -7.17 -41.48
N ASN A 480 8.05 -6.29 -42.47
CA ASN A 480 6.89 -5.41 -42.64
C ASN A 480 5.88 -5.83 -43.74
N ALA A 481 5.60 -7.11 -44.02
CA ALA A 481 4.63 -7.45 -45.07
C ALA A 481 3.79 -8.72 -44.79
N GLN A 482 2.49 -8.55 -44.51
CA GLN A 482 1.50 -9.64 -44.41
C GLN A 482 0.23 -9.33 -45.23
N THR A 483 -0.73 -10.25 -45.28
CA THR A 483 -1.99 -10.09 -46.03
C THR A 483 -3.16 -10.52 -45.11
N ASP A 484 -4.26 -9.77 -45.05
CA ASP A 484 -5.39 -10.02 -44.15
C ASP A 484 -6.28 -11.21 -44.59
N ALA A 485 -7.34 -11.50 -43.81
CA ALA A 485 -8.32 -12.59 -44.00
C ALA A 485 -8.97 -12.72 -45.38
N PHE A 486 -8.83 -11.70 -46.23
CA PHE A 486 -9.49 -11.61 -47.51
C PHE A 486 -8.52 -11.25 -48.64
N GLY A 487 -7.21 -11.31 -48.39
CA GLY A 487 -6.15 -11.23 -49.39
C GLY A 487 -5.62 -9.83 -49.66
N ASN A 488 -5.82 -8.89 -48.73
CA ASN A 488 -5.28 -7.53 -48.86
C ASN A 488 -3.88 -7.42 -48.25
N ARG A 489 -2.90 -6.90 -49.00
CA ARG A 489 -1.55 -6.63 -48.45
C ARG A 489 -1.69 -5.58 -47.33
N VAL A 490 -1.16 -5.88 -46.15
CA VAL A 490 -1.07 -4.97 -45.01
C VAL A 490 0.32 -5.14 -44.40
N LYS A 491 1.08 -4.06 -44.31
CA LYS A 491 2.34 -4.05 -43.56
C LYS A 491 2.04 -4.07 -42.05
N ARG A 492 2.11 -5.23 -41.41
CA ARG A 492 2.38 -5.32 -39.97
C ARG A 492 3.76 -5.93 -39.80
N GLY A 493 4.66 -5.23 -39.11
CA GLY A 493 5.85 -5.83 -38.52
C GLY A 493 5.41 -7.06 -37.71
N GLN A 494 6.00 -8.23 -37.95
CA GLN A 494 5.93 -9.29 -36.93
C GLN A 494 6.78 -8.81 -35.76
N GLN A 495 6.35 -8.96 -34.51
CA GLN A 495 7.27 -8.93 -33.38
C GLN A 495 7.42 -10.37 -32.90
N ASP A 496 8.64 -10.90 -32.93
CA ASP A 496 8.97 -12.21 -32.35
C ASP A 496 9.04 -12.05 -30.83
N LEU A 497 8.45 -13.01 -30.09
CA LEU A 497 8.85 -13.21 -28.71
C LEU A 497 10.26 -13.82 -28.75
N THR A 498 11.25 -12.97 -28.56
CA THR A 498 12.57 -13.43 -28.17
C THR A 498 12.61 -13.48 -26.65
N ILE A 499 12.80 -14.68 -26.09
CA ILE A 499 13.32 -14.77 -24.74
C ILE A 499 14.70 -14.14 -24.82
N GLU A 500 14.84 -12.91 -24.30
CA GLU A 500 16.14 -12.35 -24.06
C GLU A 500 16.77 -13.25 -23.01
N ASN A 501 17.56 -14.22 -23.46
CA ASN A 501 18.44 -14.98 -22.61
C ASN A 501 19.56 -14.01 -22.23
N ARG A 502 19.25 -13.05 -21.35
CA ARG A 502 20.28 -12.23 -20.75
C ARG A 502 21.06 -13.16 -19.86
N SER A 503 22.34 -13.24 -20.17
CA SER A 503 23.44 -13.60 -19.28
C SER A 503 23.52 -12.69 -18.05
N GLN A 504 22.38 -12.35 -17.42
CA GLN A 504 22.34 -11.63 -16.16
C GLN A 504 22.41 -12.67 -15.05
N PRO A 505 23.35 -12.51 -14.10
CA PRO A 505 23.50 -13.46 -13.01
C PRO A 505 22.24 -13.48 -12.15
N GLU A 506 21.76 -14.67 -11.86
CA GLU A 506 20.67 -14.92 -10.91
C GLU A 506 20.99 -14.23 -9.57
N ILE A 507 20.03 -13.45 -9.07
CA ILE A 507 20.16 -12.87 -7.73
C ILE A 507 19.67 -13.92 -6.75
N LYS A 508 20.60 -14.47 -5.97
CA LYS A 508 20.31 -15.51 -5.00
C LYS A 508 19.30 -15.05 -3.96
N LYS A 509 18.39 -15.94 -3.56
CA LYS A 509 17.40 -15.64 -2.51
C LYS A 509 18.08 -15.21 -1.20
N GLU A 510 19.21 -15.81 -0.83
CA GLU A 510 19.97 -15.46 0.38
C GLU A 510 20.49 -14.02 0.37
N ASP A 511 20.85 -13.49 -0.81
CA ASP A 511 21.30 -12.10 -0.96
C ASP A 511 20.13 -11.13 -0.77
N ILE A 512 18.95 -11.47 -1.31
CA ILE A 512 17.71 -10.70 -1.12
C ILE A 512 17.27 -10.75 0.35
N GLU A 513 17.35 -11.92 0.99
CA GLU A 513 17.05 -12.06 2.41
C GLU A 513 17.96 -11.20 3.27
N THR A 514 19.26 -11.17 2.97
CA THR A 514 20.23 -10.34 3.68
C THR A 514 19.89 -8.86 3.50
N PHE A 515 19.56 -8.44 2.28
CA PHE A 515 19.14 -7.08 1.98
C PHE A 515 17.88 -6.67 2.76
N ILE A 516 16.81 -7.48 2.73
CA ILE A 516 15.55 -7.14 3.40
C ILE A 516 15.68 -7.17 4.92
N LYS A 517 16.39 -8.15 5.50
CA LYS A 517 16.48 -8.32 6.96
C LYS A 517 17.44 -7.36 7.66
N TYR A 518 18.51 -6.92 6.99
CA TYR A 518 19.60 -6.17 7.64
C TYR A 518 19.82 -4.75 7.09
N SER A 519 19.00 -4.30 6.13
CA SER A 519 19.03 -2.97 5.51
C SER A 519 19.27 -1.82 6.50
N ASP A 520 18.47 -1.72 7.56
CA ASP A 520 18.56 -0.62 8.54
C ASP A 520 19.84 -0.61 9.39
N GLN A 521 20.49 -1.76 9.55
CA GLN A 521 21.69 -1.87 10.39
C GLN A 521 22.94 -1.42 9.66
N VAL A 522 22.89 -1.45 8.33
CA VAL A 522 24.06 -1.24 7.48
C VAL A 522 24.00 0.08 6.74
N ARG A 523 22.85 0.75 6.63
CA ARG A 523 22.68 1.99 5.85
C ARG A 523 23.77 3.04 6.11
N GLU A 524 24.04 3.40 7.37
CA GLU A 524 25.09 4.38 7.69
C GLU A 524 26.50 3.88 7.36
N HIS A 525 26.70 2.56 7.44
CA HIS A 525 27.95 1.93 7.02
C HIS A 525 28.11 2.02 5.50
N GLU A 526 27.09 1.62 4.73
CA GLU A 526 27.10 1.66 3.26
C GLU A 526 27.31 3.09 2.74
N ALA A 527 26.57 4.07 3.27
CA ALA A 527 26.68 5.48 2.85
C ALA A 527 28.09 6.04 3.07
N ALA A 528 28.72 5.65 4.18
CA ALA A 528 30.06 6.12 4.51
C ALA A 528 31.16 5.37 3.71
N VAL A 529 30.95 4.12 3.30
CA VAL A 529 31.82 3.41 2.33
C VAL A 529 31.68 4.04 0.93
N GLN A 530 30.45 4.28 0.48
CA GLN A 530 30.14 4.90 -0.82
C GLN A 530 30.78 6.28 -0.95
N ALA A 531 30.62 7.16 0.05
CA ALA A 531 31.20 8.50 0.05
C ALA A 531 32.73 8.53 -0.05
N LYS A 532 33.41 7.46 0.40
CA LYS A 532 34.88 7.33 0.38
C LYS A 532 35.42 6.64 -0.87
N GLY A 533 34.58 5.88 -1.58
CA GLY A 533 34.95 5.18 -2.81
C GLY A 533 36.04 4.11 -2.64
N ARG A 534 36.29 3.58 -1.42
CA ARG A 534 37.32 2.56 -1.15
C ARG A 534 36.94 1.61 -0.01
N GLU A 535 37.23 0.32 -0.19
CA GLU A 535 37.10 -0.71 0.85
C GLU A 535 38.44 -0.97 1.57
N THR A 536 38.38 -1.32 2.85
CA THR A 536 39.54 -1.78 3.64
C THR A 536 39.16 -3.03 4.45
N ARG A 537 40.13 -3.70 5.06
CA ARG A 537 39.93 -4.94 5.85
C ARG A 537 38.89 -4.80 6.97
N ASP A 538 38.74 -3.61 7.53
CA ASP A 538 37.78 -3.31 8.62
C ASP A 538 36.60 -2.43 8.16
N TYR A 539 36.50 -2.15 6.85
CA TYR A 539 35.53 -1.20 6.28
C TYR A 539 35.13 -1.61 4.85
N SER A 540 34.09 -2.45 4.74
CA SER A 540 33.61 -3.04 3.47
C SER A 540 32.09 -3.01 3.39
N TYR A 541 31.51 -3.01 2.18
CA TYR A 541 30.07 -3.12 2.03
C TYR A 541 29.53 -4.37 2.74
N LYS A 542 28.40 -4.20 3.43
CA LYS A 542 27.67 -5.27 4.12
C LYS A 542 26.49 -5.77 3.29
N ILE A 543 25.96 -4.95 2.38
CA ILE A 543 24.98 -5.39 1.40
C ILE A 543 25.69 -6.23 0.32
N PRO A 544 25.13 -7.41 -0.06
CA PRO A 544 25.69 -8.25 -1.11
C PRO A 544 25.93 -7.48 -2.41
N GLU A 545 27.04 -7.80 -3.10
CA GLU A 545 27.41 -7.16 -4.37
C GLU A 545 26.31 -7.32 -5.43
N SER A 546 25.65 -8.48 -5.49
CA SER A 546 24.54 -8.77 -6.41
C SER A 546 23.38 -7.77 -6.25
N ILE A 547 23.09 -7.34 -5.02
CA ILE A 547 22.05 -6.34 -4.73
C ILE A 547 22.52 -4.95 -5.14
N ARG A 548 23.76 -4.58 -4.80
CA ARG A 548 24.33 -3.26 -5.16
C ARG A 548 24.39 -3.05 -6.68
N GLN A 549 24.82 -4.05 -7.44
CA GLN A 549 24.88 -3.98 -8.90
C GLN A 549 23.50 -3.90 -9.56
N ASN A 550 22.46 -4.42 -8.90
CA ASN A 550 21.09 -4.42 -9.41
C ASN A 550 20.19 -3.37 -8.72
N ALA A 551 20.75 -2.41 -7.98
CA ALA A 551 19.99 -1.52 -7.11
C ALA A 551 18.87 -0.75 -7.84
N ALA A 552 19.12 -0.27 -9.07
CA ALA A 552 18.11 0.46 -9.86
C ALA A 552 16.93 -0.44 -10.25
N ARG A 553 17.23 -1.68 -10.66
CA ARG A 553 16.23 -2.67 -11.03
C ARG A 553 15.38 -3.09 -9.83
N ILE A 554 16.00 -3.26 -8.67
CA ILE A 554 15.30 -3.59 -7.43
C ILE A 554 14.41 -2.41 -7.00
N ASP A 555 14.91 -1.17 -7.05
CA ASP A 555 14.12 0.02 -6.71
C ASP A 555 12.90 0.17 -7.62
N GLN A 556 13.06 -0.07 -8.92
CA GLN A 556 11.95 -0.04 -9.87
C GLN A 556 10.88 -1.09 -9.52
N LYS A 557 11.27 -2.35 -9.25
CA LYS A 557 10.31 -3.39 -8.87
C LYS A 557 9.61 -3.07 -7.55
N LEU A 558 10.30 -2.48 -6.59
CA LEU A 558 9.69 -1.98 -5.36
C LEU A 558 8.74 -0.78 -5.60
N ALA A 559 8.96 0.01 -6.65
CA ALA A 559 8.13 1.16 -6.99
C ALA A 559 6.85 0.79 -7.76
N GLU A 560 6.83 -0.38 -8.42
CA GLU A 560 5.73 -0.91 -9.24
C GLU A 560 4.87 -1.96 -8.50
N ILE A 561 5.32 -2.42 -7.32
CA ILE A 561 4.63 -3.47 -6.56
C ILE A 561 3.19 -3.05 -6.19
N THR A 562 2.26 -3.99 -6.33
CA THR A 562 0.89 -3.89 -5.83
C THR A 562 0.65 -4.93 -4.75
N VAL A 563 0.07 -4.51 -3.62
CA VAL A 563 -0.15 -5.31 -2.42
C VAL A 563 -1.62 -5.21 -2.05
N CYS A 564 -2.28 -6.36 -1.89
CA CYS A 564 -3.67 -6.45 -1.46
C CYS A 564 -3.78 -7.24 -0.16
N ASP A 565 -4.46 -6.67 0.84
CA ASP A 565 -4.84 -7.36 2.06
C ASP A 565 -6.35 -7.71 2.05
N PRO A 566 -6.73 -8.97 1.87
CA PRO A 566 -8.13 -9.38 1.79
C PRO A 566 -8.87 -9.38 3.13
N ALA A 567 -8.19 -9.09 4.24
CA ALA A 567 -8.78 -8.96 5.57
C ALA A 567 -8.03 -7.87 6.35
N VAL A 568 -8.17 -6.63 5.87
CA VAL A 568 -7.26 -5.54 6.23
C VAL A 568 -7.26 -5.20 7.72
N GLY A 569 -8.36 -5.44 8.45
CA GLY A 569 -8.44 -5.17 9.87
C GLY A 569 -8.06 -3.72 10.20
N SER A 570 -7.22 -3.50 11.21
CA SER A 570 -6.67 -2.16 11.50
C SER A 570 -5.62 -1.66 10.51
N GLY A 571 -5.33 -2.35 9.41
CA GLY A 571 -4.29 -1.97 8.46
C GLY A 571 -2.87 -2.34 8.89
N ALA A 572 -2.70 -3.28 9.83
CA ALA A 572 -1.39 -3.67 10.33
C ALA A 572 -0.47 -4.20 9.22
N PHE A 573 -0.97 -5.05 8.31
CA PHE A 573 -0.18 -5.58 7.21
C PHE A 573 0.12 -4.54 6.12
N PRO A 574 -0.82 -3.72 5.60
CA PRO A 574 -0.50 -2.66 4.65
C PRO A 574 0.52 -1.65 5.18
N VAL A 575 0.38 -1.19 6.42
CA VAL A 575 1.34 -0.27 7.05
C VAL A 575 2.70 -0.95 7.25
N GLY A 576 2.70 -2.21 7.70
CA GLY A 576 3.92 -3.02 7.83
C GLY A 576 4.66 -3.18 6.51
N MET A 577 3.94 -3.50 5.44
CA MET A 577 4.48 -3.69 4.10
C MET A 577 5.01 -2.38 3.51
N MET A 578 4.28 -1.26 3.66
CA MET A 578 4.77 0.06 3.28
C MET A 578 6.09 0.37 3.96
N ASN A 579 6.20 0.12 5.27
CA ASN A 579 7.43 0.36 6.01
C ASN A 579 8.59 -0.50 5.50
N GLU A 580 8.37 -1.79 5.16
CA GLU A 580 9.42 -2.62 4.53
C GLU A 580 9.86 -2.09 3.16
N ILE A 581 8.89 -1.69 2.32
CA ILE A 581 9.17 -1.15 0.99
C ILE A 581 10.00 0.14 1.11
N VAL A 582 9.56 1.07 1.95
CA VAL A 582 10.26 2.35 2.19
C VAL A 582 11.67 2.10 2.73
N ARG A 583 11.85 1.21 3.71
CA ARG A 583 13.17 0.81 4.23
C ARG A 583 14.09 0.28 3.14
N ALA A 584 13.61 -0.67 2.35
CA ALA A 584 14.38 -1.28 1.27
C ALA A 584 14.82 -0.21 0.25
N ARG A 585 13.90 0.65 -0.21
CA ARG A 585 14.19 1.73 -1.17
C ARG A 585 15.15 2.78 -0.63
N ASN A 586 15.02 3.12 0.65
CA ASN A 586 15.94 4.04 1.32
C ASN A 586 17.39 3.56 1.30
N VAL A 587 17.64 2.27 1.52
CA VAL A 587 19.01 1.73 1.43
C VAL A 587 19.51 1.71 0.00
N LEU A 588 18.66 1.36 -0.97
CA LEU A 588 19.04 1.38 -2.39
C LEU A 588 19.42 2.78 -2.86
N SER A 589 18.81 3.84 -2.30
CA SER A 589 19.14 5.22 -2.64
C SER A 589 20.63 5.56 -2.50
N VAL A 590 21.36 4.86 -1.61
CA VAL A 590 22.82 5.02 -1.43
C VAL A 590 23.60 4.63 -2.69
N PHE A 591 23.08 3.69 -3.47
CA PHE A 591 23.75 3.10 -4.64
C PHE A 591 23.25 3.67 -5.98
N LEU A 592 22.34 4.64 -5.95
CA LEU A 592 21.69 5.20 -7.13
C LEU A 592 22.23 6.61 -7.41
N ASN A 593 22.71 6.86 -8.62
CA ASN A 593 23.25 8.18 -8.99
C ASN A 593 22.12 9.15 -9.40
N HIS A 594 22.36 10.46 -9.28
CA HIS A 594 21.45 11.52 -9.75
C HIS A 594 21.18 11.51 -11.27
N SER A 595 21.85 10.65 -12.05
CA SER A 595 21.60 10.44 -13.49
C SER A 595 20.70 9.23 -13.78
N ASP A 596 20.47 8.34 -12.81
CA ASP A 596 19.58 7.18 -12.93
C ASP A 596 18.12 7.55 -12.54
N THR A 597 17.82 8.86 -12.46
CA THR A 597 16.61 9.42 -11.84
C THR A 597 15.45 9.67 -12.79
N ASP A 598 15.53 9.24 -14.05
CA ASP A 598 14.39 9.32 -14.97
C ASP A 598 13.42 8.16 -14.68
N ILE A 599 12.71 8.26 -13.55
CA ILE A 599 11.41 7.62 -13.44
C ILE A 599 10.47 8.52 -14.25
N PRO A 600 9.91 8.05 -15.38
CA PRO A 600 8.93 8.86 -16.09
C PRO A 600 7.77 9.14 -15.12
N ALA A 601 7.38 10.39 -14.98
CA ALA A 601 6.03 10.71 -14.55
C ALA A 601 5.06 9.93 -15.46
N PRO A 602 3.85 9.56 -15.02
CA PRO A 602 2.84 9.05 -15.93
C PRO A 602 2.43 10.20 -16.87
N GLU A 603 3.25 10.45 -17.88
CA GLU A 603 2.96 11.40 -18.95
C GLU A 603 2.11 10.68 -20.00
N SER A 604 0.97 11.30 -20.27
CA SER A 604 0.14 11.13 -21.45
C SER A 604 0.98 10.89 -22.71
N ASN A 605 0.72 9.77 -23.38
CA ASN A 605 1.34 9.39 -24.66
C ASN A 605 1.28 10.52 -25.71
N THR A 606 2.44 11.06 -26.08
CA THR A 606 2.71 11.56 -27.43
C THR A 606 4.16 11.23 -27.83
N ASP A 607 4.26 10.50 -28.95
CA ASP A 607 5.37 10.07 -29.83
C ASP A 607 6.81 10.52 -29.56
N ILE A 608 7.76 9.55 -29.61
CA ILE A 608 9.15 9.78 -30.07
C ILE A 608 9.67 8.60 -30.93
N SER A 609 10.40 9.01 -31.98
CA SER A 609 11.10 8.30 -33.07
C SER A 609 12.12 7.20 -32.70
N VAL A 610 12.28 6.24 -33.61
CA VAL A 610 13.25 5.12 -33.56
C VAL A 610 14.55 5.45 -34.32
N CYS A 611 15.71 5.11 -33.72
CA CYS A 611 17.01 4.98 -34.42
C CYS A 611 17.35 3.50 -34.64
N GLU A 612 17.99 3.23 -35.77
CA GLU A 612 18.20 1.91 -36.39
C GLU A 612 19.41 1.09 -35.87
N ASN A 613 19.31 -0.21 -36.19
CA ASN A 613 20.34 -1.22 -36.46
C ASN A 613 20.96 -2.00 -35.28
N THR A 614 20.70 -3.31 -35.25
CA THR A 614 21.74 -4.35 -35.40
C THR A 614 21.11 -5.74 -35.64
N THR A 615 21.83 -6.52 -36.44
CA THR A 615 21.48 -7.78 -37.11
C THR A 615 21.76 -9.03 -36.27
N ASP A 616 20.89 -10.05 -36.36
CA ASP A 616 21.16 -11.41 -36.89
C ASP A 616 20.68 -12.66 -36.06
N LYS A 617 20.07 -13.62 -36.79
CA LYS A 617 19.88 -15.09 -36.59
C LYS A 617 18.69 -15.73 -35.81
N ASN A 618 17.54 -15.78 -36.51
CA ASN A 618 16.64 -16.92 -36.83
C ASN A 618 16.07 -17.91 -35.77
N VAL A 619 14.75 -17.79 -35.51
CA VAL A 619 13.82 -18.94 -35.36
C VAL A 619 12.94 -19.01 -36.63
N CYS A 620 12.82 -20.20 -37.23
CA CYS A 620 12.31 -20.36 -38.60
C CYS A 620 10.77 -20.36 -38.66
N VAL A 621 10.16 -19.24 -39.06
CA VAL A 621 8.74 -19.18 -39.44
C VAL A 621 8.57 -19.72 -40.85
N THR A 622 7.68 -20.69 -41.03
CA THR A 622 7.37 -21.21 -42.39
C THR A 622 6.18 -20.45 -42.95
N ILE A 623 6.35 -19.83 -44.13
CA ILE A 623 5.30 -19.10 -44.84
C ILE A 623 4.90 -19.92 -46.06
N THR A 624 3.64 -20.34 -46.13
CA THR A 624 3.07 -20.95 -47.34
C THR A 624 2.08 -19.97 -47.98
N ARG A 625 2.07 -19.89 -49.31
CA ARG A 625 1.30 -18.86 -50.05
C ARG A 625 0.42 -19.47 -51.13
N ARG A 626 -0.89 -19.22 -51.04
CA ARG A 626 -1.86 -19.43 -52.13
C ARG A 626 -2.54 -18.09 -52.46
N ASN A 627 -3.84 -17.88 -52.18
CA ASN A 627 -4.47 -16.56 -52.34
C ASN A 627 -4.33 -15.72 -51.05
N LEU A 628 -4.14 -16.36 -49.88
CA LEU A 628 -3.75 -15.77 -48.59
C LEU A 628 -2.35 -16.30 -48.16
N PRO A 629 -1.53 -15.52 -47.42
CA PRO A 629 -0.32 -16.04 -46.77
C PRO A 629 -0.67 -16.68 -45.42
N HIS A 630 -0.24 -17.92 -45.23
CA HIS A 630 -0.43 -18.64 -43.98
C HIS A 630 0.92 -18.77 -43.29
N TRP A 631 0.99 -18.24 -42.06
CA TRP A 631 2.21 -18.20 -41.25
C TRP A 631 2.08 -19.28 -40.18
N THR A 632 2.95 -20.27 -40.22
CA THR A 632 2.94 -21.36 -39.25
C THR A 632 4.16 -21.30 -38.35
N LYS A 633 3.90 -21.23 -37.04
CA LYS A 633 4.85 -21.33 -35.93
C LYS A 633 4.39 -22.45 -34.98
N GLU A 634 5.32 -23.30 -34.56
CA GLU A 634 5.06 -24.39 -33.62
C GLU A 634 4.71 -23.84 -32.23
N GLY A 635 3.71 -24.44 -31.57
CA GLY A 635 3.23 -24.02 -30.24
C GLY A 635 2.47 -22.69 -30.19
N ALA A 636 2.11 -22.10 -31.34
CA ALA A 636 1.34 -20.87 -31.38
C ALA A 636 -0.18 -21.13 -31.26
N ILE A 637 -0.90 -20.18 -30.65
CA ILE A 637 -2.37 -20.14 -30.64
C ILE A 637 -2.84 -19.39 -31.88
N TYR A 638 -3.85 -19.92 -32.55
CA TYR A 638 -4.42 -19.37 -33.77
C TYR A 638 -5.90 -19.06 -33.60
N TRP A 639 -6.27 -17.84 -34.00
CA TRP A 639 -7.64 -17.47 -34.34
C TRP A 639 -7.94 -17.92 -35.76
N ILE A 640 -9.05 -18.62 -35.99
CA ILE A 640 -9.38 -19.19 -37.29
C ILE A 640 -10.84 -18.90 -37.61
N THR A 641 -11.10 -18.51 -38.86
CA THR A 641 -12.45 -18.38 -39.40
C THR A 641 -12.59 -19.16 -40.70
N PHE A 642 -13.61 -20.00 -40.81
CA PHE A 642 -14.00 -20.62 -42.08
C PHE A 642 -15.51 -20.66 -42.26
N ARG A 643 -15.97 -20.53 -43.51
CA ARG A 643 -17.39 -20.30 -43.86
C ARG A 643 -17.88 -21.18 -45.00
N LEU A 644 -19.19 -21.32 -45.13
CA LEU A 644 -19.81 -22.05 -46.24
C LEU A 644 -19.48 -21.38 -47.58
N ALA A 645 -19.35 -22.20 -48.63
CA ALA A 645 -18.92 -21.75 -49.97
C ALA A 645 -19.89 -20.73 -50.61
N ASP A 646 -21.15 -20.71 -50.16
CA ASP A 646 -22.26 -19.89 -50.64
C ASP A 646 -22.85 -18.98 -49.54
N SER A 647 -22.09 -18.71 -48.47
CA SER A 647 -22.49 -17.88 -47.32
C SER A 647 -22.78 -16.41 -47.66
N LEU A 648 -22.40 -15.91 -48.85
CA LEU A 648 -22.64 -14.54 -49.30
C LEU A 648 -23.05 -14.46 -50.78
N PRO A 649 -23.98 -13.56 -51.16
CA PRO A 649 -24.35 -13.34 -52.56
C PRO A 649 -23.18 -12.87 -53.43
N ARG A 650 -22.90 -13.56 -54.55
CA ARG A 650 -21.77 -13.27 -55.46
C ARG A 650 -21.79 -11.84 -56.00
N GLU A 651 -22.96 -11.30 -56.31
CA GLU A 651 -23.10 -9.92 -56.82
C GLU A 651 -22.68 -8.88 -55.78
N LYS A 652 -23.10 -9.04 -54.51
CA LYS A 652 -22.68 -8.13 -53.42
C LYS A 652 -21.19 -8.24 -53.15
N LEU A 653 -20.63 -9.45 -53.21
CA LEU A 653 -19.20 -9.68 -53.02
C LEU A 653 -18.38 -9.03 -54.16
N ASN A 654 -18.82 -9.15 -55.41
CA ASN A 654 -18.16 -8.53 -56.56
C ASN A 654 -18.24 -7.00 -56.51
N GLN A 655 -19.40 -6.43 -56.14
CA GLN A 655 -19.56 -4.98 -55.94
C GLN A 655 -18.69 -4.46 -54.79
N TRP A 656 -18.58 -5.21 -53.70
CA TRP A 656 -17.70 -4.87 -52.59
C TRP A 656 -16.23 -4.89 -53.01
N LYS A 657 -15.78 -5.93 -53.74
CA LYS A 657 -14.42 -6.02 -54.29
C LYS A 657 -14.10 -4.84 -55.20
N ALA A 658 -14.98 -4.50 -56.13
CA ALA A 658 -14.80 -3.36 -57.03
C ALA A 658 -14.69 -2.02 -56.28
N LYS A 659 -15.51 -1.79 -55.25
CA LYS A 659 -15.47 -0.57 -54.41
C LYS A 659 -14.19 -0.50 -53.57
N ARG A 660 -13.73 -1.62 -53.05
CA ARG A 660 -12.48 -1.75 -52.31
C ARG A 660 -11.29 -1.45 -53.22
N ASP A 661 -11.22 -2.10 -54.38
CA ASP A 661 -10.12 -1.95 -55.32
C ASP A 661 -10.04 -0.50 -55.83
N TYR A 662 -11.19 0.15 -56.04
CA TYR A 662 -11.27 1.58 -56.32
C TYR A 662 -10.76 2.45 -55.16
N TRP A 663 -11.13 2.13 -53.92
CA TRP A 663 -10.67 2.89 -52.74
C TRP A 663 -9.16 2.75 -52.54
N ILE A 664 -8.61 1.54 -52.68
CA ILE A 664 -7.17 1.26 -52.61
C ILE A 664 -6.42 2.01 -53.73
N SER A 665 -6.97 2.08 -54.94
CA SER A 665 -6.35 2.85 -56.04
C SER A 665 -6.24 4.36 -55.77
N ARG A 666 -7.10 4.89 -54.90
CA ARG A 666 -7.16 6.32 -54.51
C ARG A 666 -6.34 6.64 -53.26
N HIS A 667 -5.95 5.61 -52.50
CA HIS A 667 -5.16 5.72 -51.27
C HIS A 667 -3.97 4.75 -51.43
N PRO A 668 -2.95 5.11 -52.22
CA PRO A 668 -1.78 4.26 -52.40
C PRO A 668 -0.98 4.19 -51.08
N GLU A 669 -0.47 3.02 -50.75
CA GLU A 669 0.33 2.78 -49.54
C GLU A 669 1.62 3.62 -49.51
N PRO A 670 2.18 3.94 -48.31
CA PRO A 670 1.75 3.49 -46.98
C PRO A 670 0.55 4.26 -46.39
N TRP A 671 -0.31 3.56 -45.64
CA TRP A 671 -1.48 4.15 -44.97
C TRP A 671 -1.18 4.60 -43.53
N SER A 672 -1.75 5.73 -43.14
CA SER A 672 -1.83 6.19 -41.75
C SER A 672 -2.78 5.34 -40.90
N ASP A 673 -2.68 5.45 -39.58
CA ASP A 673 -3.59 4.77 -38.64
C ASP A 673 -5.06 5.16 -38.85
N GLU A 674 -5.31 6.39 -39.29
CA GLU A 674 -6.64 6.91 -39.60
C GLU A 674 -7.19 6.32 -40.90
N GLU A 675 -6.37 6.23 -41.95
CA GLU A 675 -6.73 5.55 -43.20
C GLU A 675 -6.96 4.05 -42.97
N TRP A 676 -6.19 3.42 -42.08
CA TRP A 676 -6.36 2.02 -41.70
C TRP A 676 -7.65 1.78 -40.91
N LYS A 677 -7.96 2.62 -39.93
CA LYS A 677 -9.24 2.59 -39.19
C LYS A 677 -10.41 2.78 -40.15
N GLU A 678 -10.28 3.70 -41.11
CA GLU A 678 -11.30 3.95 -42.11
C GLU A 678 -11.49 2.77 -43.08
N TYR A 679 -10.40 2.14 -43.51
CA TYR A 679 -10.44 0.93 -44.34
C TYR A 679 -11.19 -0.21 -43.64
N ASN A 680 -10.85 -0.51 -42.38
CA ASN A 680 -11.52 -1.55 -41.61
C ASN A 680 -12.99 -1.26 -41.36
N ARG A 681 -13.32 0.00 -41.01
CA ARG A 681 -14.70 0.43 -40.83
C ARG A 681 -15.52 0.28 -42.10
N ARG A 682 -14.95 0.59 -43.28
CA ARG A 682 -15.65 0.54 -44.56
C ARG A 682 -15.78 -0.88 -45.13
N PHE A 683 -14.72 -1.67 -45.03
CA PHE A 683 -14.60 -2.92 -45.77
C PHE A 683 -14.61 -4.17 -44.87
N GLY A 684 -14.00 -4.13 -43.68
CA GLY A 684 -13.97 -5.25 -42.72
C GLY A 684 -15.32 -5.47 -42.02
N SER A 685 -15.78 -4.51 -41.21
CA SER A 685 -16.99 -4.64 -40.38
C SER A 685 -18.28 -4.87 -41.17
N ARG A 686 -18.30 -4.47 -42.46
CA ARG A 686 -19.45 -4.64 -43.35
C ARG A 686 -19.66 -6.09 -43.79
N LEU A 687 -18.57 -6.85 -43.95
CA LEU A 687 -18.62 -8.23 -44.43
C LEU A 687 -19.03 -9.19 -43.31
N GLU A 688 -18.55 -8.97 -42.09
CA GLU A 688 -19.00 -9.66 -40.87
C GLU A 688 -20.50 -9.47 -40.66
N LYS A 689 -20.99 -8.23 -40.76
CA LYS A 689 -22.44 -7.93 -40.73
C LYS A 689 -23.26 -8.70 -41.77
N TRP A 690 -22.71 -9.02 -42.94
CA TRP A 690 -23.44 -9.80 -43.95
C TRP A 690 -23.47 -11.28 -43.65
N LEU A 691 -22.42 -11.81 -43.00
CA LEU A 691 -22.40 -13.18 -42.51
C LEU A 691 -23.39 -13.35 -41.35
N ASP A 692 -23.41 -12.40 -40.42
CA ASP A 692 -24.32 -12.41 -39.25
C ASP A 692 -25.80 -12.29 -39.64
N VAL A 693 -26.11 -11.54 -40.70
CA VAL A 693 -27.49 -11.42 -41.24
C VAL A 693 -27.93 -12.69 -42.00
N GLY A 694 -27.03 -13.61 -42.35
CA GLY A 694 -27.42 -14.88 -42.95
C GLY A 694 -27.83 -14.79 -44.43
N TYR A 695 -27.28 -13.86 -45.21
CA TYR A 695 -27.68 -13.61 -46.62
C TYR A 695 -27.48 -14.80 -47.58
N GLY A 696 -26.69 -15.80 -47.22
CA GLY A 696 -26.45 -17.02 -47.98
C GLY A 696 -26.99 -18.29 -47.30
N SER A 697 -26.47 -19.46 -47.68
CA SER A 697 -26.88 -20.72 -47.06
C SER A 697 -26.57 -20.73 -45.57
N CYS A 698 -27.58 -21.05 -44.74
CA CYS A 698 -27.47 -21.18 -43.29
C CYS A 698 -27.56 -22.64 -42.87
N THR A 699 -26.85 -23.52 -43.59
CA THR A 699 -26.99 -24.96 -43.44
C THR A 699 -26.51 -25.47 -42.06
N LEU A 700 -25.62 -24.73 -41.38
CA LEU A 700 -25.17 -25.04 -40.01
C LEU A 700 -26.21 -24.66 -38.93
N ALA A 701 -27.30 -23.98 -39.31
CA ALA A 701 -28.44 -23.76 -38.41
C ALA A 701 -29.19 -25.07 -38.09
N LYS A 702 -29.02 -26.12 -38.90
CA LYS A 702 -29.64 -27.43 -38.65
C LYS A 702 -28.82 -28.19 -37.58
N PRO A 703 -29.42 -28.59 -36.44
CA PRO A 703 -28.71 -29.25 -35.34
C PRO A 703 -27.90 -30.48 -35.78
N ALA A 704 -28.51 -31.39 -36.55
CA ALA A 704 -27.84 -32.61 -37.04
C ALA A 704 -26.59 -32.33 -37.90
N ILE A 705 -26.52 -31.18 -38.57
CA ILE A 705 -25.35 -30.78 -39.37
C ILE A 705 -24.31 -30.13 -38.46
N ARG A 706 -24.76 -29.32 -37.50
CA ARG A 706 -23.89 -28.66 -36.53
C ARG A 706 -23.17 -29.66 -35.63
N GLU A 707 -23.87 -30.69 -35.18
CA GLU A 707 -23.31 -31.81 -34.40
C GLU A 707 -22.16 -32.50 -35.15
N ILE A 708 -22.32 -32.74 -36.46
CA ILE A 708 -21.24 -33.31 -37.29
C ILE A 708 -20.00 -32.39 -37.31
N VAL A 709 -20.19 -31.07 -37.39
CA VAL A 709 -19.08 -30.10 -37.38
C VAL A 709 -18.43 -30.01 -36.00
N GLN A 710 -19.23 -29.98 -34.93
CA GLN A 710 -18.79 -30.03 -33.53
C GLN A 710 -17.93 -31.26 -33.26
N GLU A 711 -18.41 -32.45 -33.63
CA GLU A 711 -17.65 -33.71 -33.49
C GLU A 711 -16.31 -33.62 -34.21
N CYS A 712 -16.28 -33.05 -35.43
CA CYS A 712 -15.05 -32.94 -36.20
C CYS A 712 -14.04 -31.96 -35.59
N ILE A 713 -14.51 -30.88 -34.95
CA ILE A 713 -13.65 -29.88 -34.27
C ILE A 713 -13.06 -30.48 -33.00
N LEU A 714 -13.88 -31.12 -32.17
CA LEU A 714 -13.45 -31.65 -30.87
C LEU A 714 -12.76 -33.02 -30.94
N ARG A 715 -12.79 -33.70 -32.09
CA ARG A 715 -12.29 -35.08 -32.26
C ARG A 715 -10.89 -35.35 -31.73
N PHE A 716 -10.00 -34.36 -31.81
CA PHE A 716 -8.60 -34.50 -31.41
C PHE A 716 -8.19 -33.48 -30.34
N ASN A 717 -9.17 -32.89 -29.66
CA ASN A 717 -8.94 -31.92 -28.60
C ASN A 717 -8.22 -32.57 -27.42
N GLY A 718 -7.08 -32.02 -27.00
CA GLY A 718 -6.19 -32.58 -25.98
C GLY A 718 -5.20 -33.64 -26.47
N GLU A 719 -5.28 -34.07 -27.74
CA GLU A 719 -4.37 -35.08 -28.32
C GLU A 719 -3.49 -34.52 -29.44
N ARG A 720 -4.10 -33.83 -30.43
CA ARG A 720 -3.37 -33.26 -31.59
C ARG A 720 -3.49 -31.75 -31.68
N LEU A 721 -4.48 -31.18 -31.00
CA LEU A 721 -4.69 -29.74 -30.86
C LEU A 721 -5.41 -29.47 -29.54
N LEU A 722 -5.31 -28.25 -29.04
CA LEU A 722 -6.11 -27.76 -27.92
C LEU A 722 -7.07 -26.68 -28.43
N VAL A 723 -8.38 -26.85 -28.22
CA VAL A 723 -9.40 -25.86 -28.54
C VAL A 723 -9.66 -25.02 -27.29
N HIS A 724 -9.29 -23.75 -27.36
CA HIS A 724 -9.45 -22.78 -26.27
C HIS A 724 -10.88 -22.19 -26.27
N ALA A 725 -11.41 -21.86 -27.45
CA ALA A 725 -12.80 -21.42 -27.61
C ALA A 725 -13.31 -21.69 -29.04
N GLY A 726 -14.62 -21.81 -29.22
CA GLY A 726 -15.20 -21.99 -30.55
C GLY A 726 -16.69 -21.66 -30.63
N VAL A 727 -17.12 -21.12 -31.79
CA VAL A 727 -18.53 -20.91 -32.11
C VAL A 727 -18.84 -21.40 -33.52
N ILE A 728 -19.90 -22.19 -33.67
CA ILE A 728 -20.48 -22.54 -34.97
C ILE A 728 -21.75 -21.69 -35.16
N MET A 729 -21.65 -20.72 -36.06
CA MET A 729 -22.73 -19.86 -36.51
C MET A 729 -23.51 -20.52 -37.67
N PRO A 730 -24.72 -20.06 -38.02
CA PRO A 730 -25.55 -20.64 -39.08
C PRO A 730 -24.85 -20.86 -40.44
N ASN A 731 -23.84 -20.06 -40.78
CA ASN A 731 -23.15 -20.13 -42.08
C ASN A 731 -21.60 -20.05 -42.00
N HIS A 732 -21.02 -19.94 -40.80
CA HIS A 732 -19.57 -19.86 -40.60
C HIS A 732 -19.15 -20.33 -39.19
N VAL A 733 -17.85 -20.50 -38.98
CA VAL A 733 -17.25 -20.98 -37.73
C VAL A 733 -16.08 -20.09 -37.34
N HIS A 734 -15.98 -19.75 -36.06
CA HIS A 734 -14.78 -19.14 -35.45
C HIS A 734 -14.18 -20.08 -34.41
N LEU A 735 -12.85 -20.25 -34.43
CA LEU A 735 -12.12 -21.11 -33.50
C LEU A 735 -10.88 -20.39 -32.97
N LEU A 736 -10.58 -20.62 -31.70
CA LEU A 736 -9.32 -20.30 -31.06
C LEU A 736 -8.67 -21.62 -30.64
N LEU A 737 -7.57 -22.01 -31.29
CA LEU A 737 -6.95 -23.31 -31.08
C LEU A 737 -5.43 -23.28 -31.18
N GLU A 738 -4.80 -24.30 -30.61
CA GLU A 738 -3.35 -24.49 -30.57
C GLU A 738 -3.00 -25.88 -31.11
N PRO A 739 -2.24 -26.00 -32.22
CA PRO A 739 -1.71 -27.28 -32.67
C PRO A 739 -0.66 -27.82 -31.69
N LEU A 740 -0.82 -29.07 -31.23
CA LEU A 740 0.17 -29.74 -30.39
C LEU A 740 1.33 -30.26 -31.24
N ALA A 741 2.52 -30.40 -30.61
CA ALA A 741 3.79 -30.71 -31.28
C ALA A 741 3.68 -31.81 -32.36
N GLY A 742 4.31 -31.57 -33.51
CA GLY A 742 4.27 -32.48 -34.67
C GLY A 742 3.01 -32.42 -35.55
N ASN A 743 2.03 -31.56 -35.25
CA ASN A 743 0.84 -31.35 -36.07
C ASN A 743 0.82 -29.96 -36.71
N SER A 744 0.65 -29.88 -38.03
CA SER A 744 0.53 -28.59 -38.73
C SER A 744 -0.92 -28.08 -38.71
N LEU A 745 -1.09 -26.76 -38.57
CA LEU A 745 -2.41 -26.13 -38.63
C LEU A 745 -3.16 -26.46 -39.93
N SER A 746 -2.46 -26.43 -41.05
CA SER A 746 -3.01 -26.72 -42.38
C SER A 746 -3.58 -28.14 -42.47
N ASP A 747 -2.87 -29.14 -41.96
CA ASP A 747 -3.32 -30.54 -42.00
C ASP A 747 -4.52 -30.78 -41.07
N LEU A 748 -4.52 -30.12 -39.90
CA LEU A 748 -5.65 -30.15 -38.96
C LEU A 748 -6.91 -29.56 -39.60
N LEU A 749 -6.82 -28.36 -40.20
CA LEU A 749 -7.96 -27.72 -40.87
C LEU A 749 -8.44 -28.49 -42.10
N LYS A 750 -7.52 -29.04 -42.90
CA LYS A 750 -7.86 -29.91 -44.03
C LYS A 750 -8.59 -31.17 -43.57
N GLY A 751 -8.16 -31.75 -42.45
CA GLY A 751 -8.82 -32.89 -41.79
C GLY A 751 -10.24 -32.55 -41.33
N MET A 752 -10.40 -31.48 -40.55
CA MET A 752 -11.68 -31.03 -39.99
C MET A 752 -12.69 -30.67 -41.09
N LYS A 753 -12.31 -29.80 -42.04
CA LYS A 753 -13.17 -29.36 -43.14
C LYS A 753 -13.49 -30.50 -44.10
N GLY A 754 -12.50 -31.36 -44.39
CA GLY A 754 -12.66 -32.48 -45.30
C GLY A 754 -13.54 -33.60 -44.74
N ALA A 755 -13.43 -33.91 -43.45
CA ALA A 755 -14.27 -34.93 -42.78
C ALA A 755 -15.71 -34.45 -42.62
N SER A 756 -15.92 -33.20 -42.16
CA SER A 756 -17.25 -32.60 -42.02
C SER A 756 -17.97 -32.50 -43.37
N SER A 757 -17.29 -31.99 -44.42
CA SER A 757 -17.91 -31.88 -45.77
C SER A 757 -18.40 -33.22 -46.31
N ARG A 758 -17.62 -34.30 -46.14
CA ARG A 758 -17.99 -35.63 -46.64
C ARG A 758 -19.23 -36.18 -45.93
N LYS A 759 -19.26 -36.13 -44.59
CA LYS A 759 -20.41 -36.57 -43.78
C LYS A 759 -21.66 -35.75 -44.11
N ILE A 760 -21.53 -34.43 -44.21
CA ILE A 760 -22.67 -33.52 -44.44
C ILE A 760 -23.21 -33.67 -45.86
N ASN A 761 -22.35 -33.76 -46.88
CA ASN A 761 -22.79 -33.95 -48.26
C ASN A 761 -23.49 -35.30 -48.46
N GLN A 762 -23.06 -36.35 -47.77
CA GLN A 762 -23.74 -37.64 -47.77
C GLN A 762 -25.12 -37.54 -47.11
N LEU A 763 -25.21 -36.87 -45.96
CA LEU A 763 -26.48 -36.64 -45.25
C LEU A 763 -27.47 -35.81 -46.09
N LEU A 764 -26.97 -34.86 -46.88
CA LEU A 764 -27.78 -33.97 -47.72
C LEU A 764 -27.97 -34.46 -49.17
N ASN A 765 -27.45 -35.63 -49.54
CA ASN A 765 -27.43 -36.15 -50.92
C ASN A 765 -26.83 -35.16 -51.95
N THR A 766 -25.78 -34.43 -51.57
CA THR A 766 -25.08 -33.41 -52.40
C THR A 766 -23.62 -33.77 -52.65
N THR A 767 -23.27 -35.06 -52.59
CA THR A 767 -21.91 -35.58 -52.83
C THR A 767 -21.33 -35.06 -54.14
N GLY A 768 -20.15 -34.42 -54.05
CA GLY A 768 -19.48 -33.75 -55.18
C GLY A 768 -19.51 -32.23 -55.13
N ASN A 769 -20.39 -31.62 -54.32
CA ASN A 769 -20.45 -30.16 -54.14
C ASN A 769 -19.47 -29.66 -53.06
N ARG A 770 -18.94 -28.45 -53.26
CA ARG A 770 -18.10 -27.77 -52.26
C ARG A 770 -18.97 -27.24 -51.12
N PHE A 771 -18.75 -27.77 -49.92
CA PHE A 771 -19.47 -27.34 -48.72
C PHE A 771 -18.81 -26.12 -48.06
N TRP A 772 -17.51 -26.22 -47.75
CA TRP A 772 -16.73 -25.10 -47.24
C TRP A 772 -16.10 -24.26 -48.36
N MET A 773 -15.90 -22.97 -48.09
CA MET A 773 -14.97 -22.15 -48.86
C MET A 773 -13.56 -22.75 -48.80
N ASP A 774 -12.83 -22.70 -49.91
CA ASP A 774 -11.56 -23.40 -50.12
C ASP A 774 -10.50 -22.97 -49.08
N GLU A 775 -10.31 -21.66 -48.95
CA GLU A 775 -9.32 -21.06 -48.05
C GLU A 775 -9.98 -20.60 -46.74
N SER A 776 -9.32 -20.88 -45.61
CA SER A 776 -9.71 -20.40 -44.28
C SER A 776 -8.89 -19.16 -43.93
N TYR A 777 -9.38 -18.31 -43.05
CA TYR A 777 -8.55 -17.28 -42.43
C TYR A 777 -7.94 -17.81 -41.14
N ASP A 778 -6.65 -17.55 -40.92
CA ASP A 778 -5.98 -17.76 -39.64
C ASP A 778 -5.13 -16.55 -39.24
N HIS A 779 -5.02 -16.34 -37.94
CA HIS A 779 -4.23 -15.27 -37.32
C HIS A 779 -3.60 -15.78 -36.03
N ILE A 780 -2.27 -15.73 -35.95
CA ILE A 780 -1.53 -16.05 -34.73
C ILE A 780 -1.87 -15.02 -33.66
N VAL A 781 -2.28 -15.49 -32.49
CA VAL A 781 -2.54 -14.68 -31.29
C VAL A 781 -1.22 -14.18 -30.71
N ARG A 782 -1.13 -12.86 -30.52
CA ARG A 782 0.16 -12.16 -30.29
C ARG A 782 0.33 -11.61 -28.87
N SER A 783 -0.74 -11.61 -28.08
CA SER A 783 -0.73 -11.14 -26.69
C SER A 783 -1.92 -11.71 -25.93
N GLU A 784 -1.82 -11.68 -24.62
CA GLU A 784 -2.90 -12.08 -23.73
C GLU A 784 -4.16 -11.21 -23.93
N ALA A 785 -3.99 -9.89 -24.10
CA ALA A 785 -5.11 -9.01 -24.43
C ALA A 785 -5.81 -9.39 -25.75
N GLN A 786 -5.05 -9.84 -26.75
CA GLN A 786 -5.61 -10.32 -28.01
C GLN A 786 -6.27 -11.70 -27.87
N TYR A 787 -5.70 -12.58 -27.05
CA TYR A 787 -6.28 -13.88 -26.68
C TYR A 787 -7.67 -13.69 -26.04
N GLN A 788 -7.73 -12.86 -25.01
CA GLN A 788 -8.97 -12.52 -24.29
C GLN A 788 -9.98 -11.80 -25.20
N HIS A 789 -9.50 -10.91 -26.09
CA HIS A 789 -10.36 -10.27 -27.09
C HIS A 789 -11.02 -11.30 -28.01
N PHE A 790 -10.28 -12.32 -28.47
CA PHE A 790 -10.82 -13.36 -29.34
C PHE A 790 -11.79 -14.31 -28.61
N ILE A 791 -11.51 -14.69 -27.36
CA ILE A 791 -12.47 -15.44 -26.53
C ILE A 791 -13.78 -14.66 -26.41
N ARG A 792 -13.70 -13.40 -25.97
CA ARG A 792 -14.87 -12.52 -25.84
C ARG A 792 -15.61 -12.37 -27.17
N TYR A 793 -14.89 -12.19 -28.28
CA TYR A 793 -15.49 -12.09 -29.61
C TYR A 793 -16.29 -13.36 -29.95
N ILE A 794 -15.74 -14.57 -29.71
CA ILE A 794 -16.46 -15.85 -29.93
C ILE A 794 -17.73 -15.91 -29.09
N MET A 795 -17.61 -15.59 -27.79
CA MET A 795 -18.73 -15.69 -26.85
C MET A 795 -19.86 -14.71 -27.17
N GLU A 796 -19.53 -13.52 -27.66
CA GLU A 796 -20.52 -12.49 -28.01
C GLU A 796 -21.14 -12.66 -29.40
N ASN A 797 -20.56 -13.50 -30.27
CA ASN A 797 -20.95 -13.57 -31.68
C ASN A 797 -22.41 -14.01 -31.89
N PRO A 798 -22.95 -15.03 -31.18
CA PRO A 798 -24.37 -15.40 -31.26
C PRO A 798 -25.31 -14.27 -30.83
N ILE A 799 -24.92 -13.51 -29.81
CA ILE A 799 -25.71 -12.39 -29.26
C ILE A 799 -25.77 -11.25 -30.27
N LYS A 800 -24.64 -10.90 -30.89
CA LYS A 800 -24.56 -9.87 -31.95
C LYS A 800 -25.42 -10.23 -33.16
N ALA A 801 -25.54 -11.51 -33.48
CA ALA A 801 -26.38 -12.02 -34.56
C ALA A 801 -27.85 -12.26 -34.15
N ASN A 802 -28.23 -11.96 -32.89
CA ASN A 802 -29.57 -12.15 -32.34
C ASN A 802 -30.11 -13.59 -32.50
N LEU A 803 -29.24 -14.59 -32.29
CA LEU A 803 -29.57 -16.00 -32.42
C LEU A 803 -30.14 -16.57 -31.12
N SER A 804 -31.18 -17.39 -31.23
CA SER A 804 -31.75 -18.12 -30.10
C SER A 804 -30.99 -19.40 -29.79
N GLU A 805 -31.15 -19.90 -28.55
CA GLU A 805 -30.57 -21.16 -28.11
C GLU A 805 -31.01 -22.31 -29.04
N GLY A 806 -30.03 -23.10 -29.52
CA GLY A 806 -30.25 -24.13 -30.55
C GLY A 806 -29.98 -23.70 -31.99
N GLN A 807 -29.73 -22.42 -32.27
CA GLN A 807 -29.34 -21.93 -33.61
C GLN A 807 -27.81 -21.81 -33.83
N TYR A 808 -27.03 -21.95 -32.77
CA TYR A 808 -25.56 -21.94 -32.78
C TYR A 808 -25.01 -23.02 -31.84
N TRP A 809 -23.70 -23.23 -31.88
CA TRP A 809 -22.97 -24.02 -30.87
C TRP A 809 -21.83 -23.17 -30.34
N LEU A 810 -21.60 -23.25 -29.03
CA LEU A 810 -20.58 -22.48 -28.33
C LEU A 810 -19.78 -23.42 -27.43
N TYR A 811 -18.47 -23.21 -27.38
CA TYR A 811 -17.54 -23.99 -26.59
C TYR A 811 -16.45 -23.10 -26.00
N GLU A 812 -16.18 -23.31 -24.72
CA GLU A 812 -15.10 -22.68 -23.97
C GLU A 812 -14.31 -23.80 -23.27
N GLY A 813 -13.00 -23.86 -23.52
CA GLY A 813 -12.12 -24.89 -22.98
C GLY A 813 -11.75 -24.59 -21.53
N SER A 814 -11.75 -25.60 -20.68
CA SER A 814 -11.40 -25.51 -19.26
C SER A 814 -9.89 -25.57 -19.01
N THR A 815 -9.14 -24.60 -19.53
CA THR A 815 -7.76 -24.32 -19.11
C THR A 815 -7.56 -22.81 -19.06
N GLY A 816 -7.70 -22.24 -17.86
CA GLY A 816 -7.66 -20.80 -17.62
C GLY A 816 -6.26 -20.20 -17.58
N ILE A 817 -6.14 -19.03 -18.20
CA ILE A 817 -5.24 -17.95 -17.78
C ILE A 817 -6.14 -16.70 -17.71
N PRO A 818 -6.24 -15.99 -16.57
CA PRO A 818 -7.05 -14.79 -16.46
C PRO A 818 -6.22 -13.56 -16.84
N ALA A 819 -6.77 -12.68 -17.69
CA ALA A 819 -6.17 -11.36 -17.86
C ALA A 819 -7.14 -10.23 -18.24
N CYS A 820 -6.91 -9.17 -17.47
CA CYS A 820 -7.26 -7.76 -17.54
C CYS A 820 -7.39 -7.11 -18.94
N ASP A 821 -8.32 -6.15 -18.99
CA ASP A 821 -8.71 -5.28 -20.11
C ASP A 821 -7.75 -4.09 -20.38
N SER A 822 -7.90 -3.46 -21.56
CA SER A 822 -7.65 -2.02 -21.78
C SER A 822 -8.59 -1.40 -22.84
N GLN A 823 -9.48 -0.50 -22.36
CA GLN A 823 -9.84 0.89 -22.77
C GLN A 823 -9.57 1.41 -24.22
N THR A 824 -10.27 2.38 -24.85
CA THR A 824 -11.05 3.59 -24.41
C THR A 824 -11.79 4.32 -25.58
N GLY A 825 -12.73 5.25 -25.25
CA GLY A 825 -12.93 6.58 -25.91
C GLY A 825 -14.31 6.83 -26.59
N MET A 826 -14.99 8.00 -26.61
CA MET A 826 -14.95 9.40 -26.08
C MET A 826 -16.41 9.99 -26.23
N SER A 827 -16.92 11.09 -25.63
CA SER A 827 -16.68 12.54 -25.84
C SER A 827 -17.96 13.37 -25.50
N VAL A 828 -17.88 14.64 -25.04
CA VAL A 828 -18.88 15.75 -25.28
C VAL A 828 -18.23 17.18 -25.01
N PRO A 829 -18.82 18.37 -25.34
CA PRO A 829 -18.34 19.28 -26.41
C PRO A 829 -18.00 20.76 -26.00
N HIS A 830 -17.69 21.57 -27.04
CA HIS A 830 -17.12 22.95 -27.14
C HIS A 830 -17.99 24.19 -26.84
N ASN A 831 -17.35 25.30 -26.39
CA ASN A 831 -17.16 26.67 -27.01
C ASN A 831 -16.80 27.71 -25.92
N SER A 832 -16.12 28.86 -26.07
CA SER A 832 -15.47 29.63 -27.16
C SER A 832 -14.71 30.88 -26.60
N GLN A 833 -13.53 31.18 -27.18
CA GLN A 833 -12.87 32.48 -27.49
C GLN A 833 -12.31 33.52 -26.47
N THR A 834 -11.15 34.09 -26.92
CA THR A 834 -10.36 35.31 -26.53
C THR A 834 -9.42 35.14 -25.33
N GLY A 835 -8.13 35.48 -25.31
CA GLY A 835 -7.18 36.18 -26.19
C GLY A 835 -6.26 37.05 -25.30
N MET A 836 -4.94 36.79 -25.26
CA MET A 836 -3.80 37.70 -24.95
C MET A 836 -2.57 36.96 -24.37
N SER A 837 -1.42 37.62 -24.49
CA SER A 837 -0.05 37.13 -24.68
C SER A 837 0.90 37.16 -23.45
N VAL A 838 2.07 36.49 -23.62
CA VAL A 838 3.41 36.68 -22.97
C VAL A 838 3.71 35.81 -21.72
N PRO A 839 4.97 35.37 -21.41
CA PRO A 839 6.16 35.03 -22.23
C PRO A 839 6.68 33.58 -21.99
N HIS A 840 7.59 33.14 -22.87
CA HIS A 840 8.50 32.01 -22.65
C HIS A 840 9.30 32.15 -21.35
N ASN A 841 9.30 31.10 -20.50
CA ASN A 841 10.33 30.90 -19.51
C ASN A 841 10.75 29.43 -19.45
N SER A 842 12.05 29.20 -19.62
CA SER A 842 12.75 27.93 -19.53
C SER A 842 12.50 27.24 -18.19
N GLN A 843 11.77 26.13 -18.16
CA GLN A 843 11.66 25.29 -16.98
C GLN A 843 12.78 24.27 -16.92
N THR A 844 13.71 24.52 -16.01
CA THR A 844 14.69 23.58 -15.45
C THR A 844 13.95 22.35 -14.91
N ARG A 845 14.23 21.16 -15.46
CA ARG A 845 13.71 19.88 -14.93
C ARG A 845 14.22 19.67 -13.50
N MET A 846 13.31 19.57 -12.53
CA MET A 846 13.63 19.34 -11.11
C MET A 846 13.66 17.85 -10.79
N SER A 847 14.73 17.38 -10.14
CA SER A 847 14.83 16.04 -9.55
C SER A 847 13.83 15.89 -8.39
N VAL A 848 13.00 14.84 -8.40
CA VAL A 848 12.09 14.54 -7.27
C VAL A 848 12.92 14.13 -6.06
N PRO A 849 12.81 14.81 -4.89
CA PRO A 849 13.55 14.43 -3.70
C PRO A 849 13.08 13.06 -3.16
N ARG A 850 14.04 12.16 -2.92
CA ARG A 850 13.80 10.84 -2.30
C ARG A 850 13.71 10.97 -0.79
N SER A 851 12.53 11.34 -0.29
CA SER A 851 12.22 11.38 1.14
C SER A 851 11.32 10.19 1.56
N ASP A 852 11.34 9.85 2.84
CA ASP A 852 10.43 8.85 3.43
C ASP A 852 8.97 9.21 3.14
N TYR A 853 8.63 10.50 3.23
CA TYR A 853 7.30 11.04 2.89
C TYR A 853 6.89 10.71 1.46
N GLU A 854 7.72 11.00 0.45
CA GLU A 854 7.37 10.74 -0.95
C GLU A 854 7.29 9.24 -1.24
N PHE A 855 8.14 8.41 -0.63
CA PHE A 855 8.04 6.96 -0.77
C PHE A 855 6.76 6.39 -0.14
N LYS A 856 6.41 6.83 1.08
CA LYS A 856 5.16 6.43 1.73
C LYS A 856 3.94 6.89 0.94
N ARG A 857 3.93 8.15 0.51
CA ARG A 857 2.86 8.72 -0.31
C ARG A 857 2.62 7.89 -1.55
N ARG A 858 3.67 7.62 -2.33
CA ARG A 858 3.58 6.81 -3.55
C ARG A 858 3.07 5.39 -3.25
N CYS A 859 3.55 4.78 -2.16
CA CYS A 859 3.09 3.45 -1.76
C CYS A 859 1.59 3.43 -1.42
N ILE A 860 1.12 4.42 -0.66
CA ILE A 860 -0.30 4.59 -0.32
C ILE A 860 -1.13 4.86 -1.59
N GLU A 861 -0.65 5.74 -2.48
CA GLU A 861 -1.35 6.17 -3.70
C GLU A 861 -1.37 5.11 -4.81
N HIS A 862 -0.40 4.20 -4.89
CA HIS A 862 -0.30 3.28 -6.03
C HIS A 862 -0.14 1.80 -5.68
N SER A 863 0.40 1.47 -4.51
CA SER A 863 0.77 0.09 -4.17
C SER A 863 -0.21 -0.60 -3.24
N LEU A 864 -0.82 0.09 -2.28
CA LEU A 864 -1.61 -0.55 -1.23
C LEU A 864 -3.12 -0.61 -1.53
N TYR A 865 -3.69 -1.79 -1.30
CA TYR A 865 -5.11 -2.11 -1.39
C TYR A 865 -5.53 -3.01 -0.22
N GLY A 866 -6.79 -2.93 0.19
CA GLY A 866 -7.32 -3.71 1.31
C GLY A 866 -8.84 -3.80 1.31
N VAL A 867 -9.35 -4.90 1.86
CA VAL A 867 -10.79 -5.17 2.00
C VAL A 867 -11.08 -5.67 3.41
N ASP A 868 -12.13 -5.16 4.05
CA ASP A 868 -12.67 -5.74 5.29
C ASP A 868 -14.20 -5.75 5.26
N ILE A 869 -14.81 -6.73 5.93
CA ILE A 869 -16.27 -6.77 6.07
C ILE A 869 -16.80 -5.74 7.07
N ASP A 870 -15.94 -5.29 7.99
CA ASP A 870 -16.28 -4.32 9.01
C ASP A 870 -15.93 -2.88 8.57
N PRO A 871 -16.91 -1.97 8.46
CA PRO A 871 -16.64 -0.58 8.08
C PRO A 871 -15.78 0.15 9.12
N GLY A 872 -15.84 -0.26 10.39
CA GLY A 872 -14.95 0.27 11.45
C GLY A 872 -13.48 -0.01 11.16
N ALA A 873 -13.14 -1.28 10.88
CA ALA A 873 -11.81 -1.74 10.44
C ALA A 873 -11.24 -0.89 9.29
N VAL A 874 -12.04 -0.69 8.25
CA VAL A 874 -11.66 0.12 7.07
C VAL A 874 -11.26 1.54 7.47
N GLU A 875 -12.07 2.21 8.28
CA GLU A 875 -11.78 3.59 8.70
C GLU A 875 -10.51 3.69 9.56
N ILE A 876 -10.22 2.68 10.39
CA ILE A 876 -8.97 2.62 11.18
C ILE A 876 -7.76 2.40 10.29
N ALA A 877 -7.86 1.49 9.32
CA ALA A 877 -6.79 1.25 8.36
C ALA A 877 -6.48 2.54 7.56
N LYS A 878 -7.51 3.27 7.11
CA LYS A 878 -7.35 4.59 6.49
C LYS A 878 -6.67 5.59 7.42
N LEU A 879 -7.13 5.67 8.68
CA LEU A 879 -6.58 6.55 9.71
C LEU A 879 -5.09 6.31 9.92
N ARG A 880 -4.68 5.04 10.03
CA ARG A 880 -3.28 4.66 10.25
C ARG A 880 -2.41 4.95 9.04
N LEU A 881 -2.91 4.71 7.81
CA LEU A 881 -2.19 5.08 6.60
C LEU A 881 -1.99 6.60 6.52
N TRP A 882 -3.00 7.41 6.83
CA TRP A 882 -2.88 8.86 6.88
C TRP A 882 -1.90 9.33 7.97
N LEU A 883 -1.99 8.81 9.19
CA LEU A 883 -1.04 9.11 10.26
C LEU A 883 0.38 8.75 9.81
N SER A 884 0.59 7.56 9.25
CA SER A 884 1.91 7.11 8.81
C SER A 884 2.57 8.01 7.76
N LEU A 885 1.76 8.68 6.92
CA LEU A 885 2.20 9.65 5.93
C LEU A 885 2.59 10.99 6.58
N VAL A 886 1.70 11.52 7.43
CA VAL A 886 1.84 12.83 8.08
C VAL A 886 3.03 12.87 9.06
N VAL A 887 3.40 11.71 9.60
CA VAL A 887 4.50 11.54 10.55
C VAL A 887 5.86 11.98 10.03
N ASP A 888 6.13 11.76 8.75
CA ASP A 888 7.49 11.94 8.22
C ASP A 888 7.77 13.36 7.76
N GLU A 889 6.73 14.21 7.70
CA GLU A 889 6.86 15.59 7.28
C GLU A 889 6.72 16.54 8.49
N GLU A 890 7.59 17.55 8.55
CA GLU A 890 7.57 18.57 9.60
C GLU A 890 7.00 19.88 9.06
N ASP A 891 7.26 20.15 7.78
CA ASP A 891 6.75 21.33 7.10
C ASP A 891 5.40 21.03 6.47
N ILE A 892 4.35 21.53 7.11
CA ILE A 892 2.99 21.39 6.63
C ILE A 892 2.78 21.95 5.22
N ARG A 893 3.60 22.92 4.78
CA ARG A 893 3.53 23.51 3.43
C ARG A 893 3.95 22.50 2.36
N GLN A 894 4.74 21.48 2.74
CA GLN A 894 5.17 20.39 1.86
C GLN A 894 4.19 19.20 1.87
N ILE A 895 3.25 19.20 2.82
CA ILE A 895 2.21 18.17 2.91
C ILE A 895 1.16 18.47 1.87
N LYS A 896 1.18 17.72 0.77
CA LYS A 896 0.04 17.71 -0.14
C LYS A 896 -1.14 17.00 0.55
N PRO A 897 -2.39 17.34 0.19
CA PRO A 897 -3.59 16.77 0.80
C PRO A 897 -3.54 15.25 0.95
N LEU A 898 -4.15 14.74 2.03
CA LEU A 898 -4.21 13.32 2.31
C LEU A 898 -4.81 12.56 1.11
N PRO A 899 -4.18 11.45 0.68
CA PRO A 899 -4.67 10.68 -0.45
C PRO A 899 -6.04 10.10 -0.12
N ASN A 900 -6.93 10.08 -1.10
CA ASN A 900 -8.24 9.48 -0.94
C ASN A 900 -8.12 7.95 -0.95
N LEU A 901 -8.59 7.31 0.11
CA LEU A 901 -8.49 5.87 0.32
C LEU A 901 -9.80 5.11 0.09
N ASP A 902 -10.88 5.79 -0.29
CA ASP A 902 -12.24 5.23 -0.34
C ASP A 902 -12.39 4.04 -1.30
N TYR A 903 -11.54 3.92 -2.32
CA TYR A 903 -11.53 2.78 -3.25
C TYR A 903 -10.25 1.95 -3.19
N LYS A 904 -9.39 2.23 -2.20
CA LYS A 904 -8.19 1.44 -1.93
C LYS A 904 -8.40 0.53 -0.75
N ILE A 905 -9.01 1.06 0.30
CA ILE A 905 -9.40 0.34 1.50
C ILE A 905 -10.92 0.36 1.57
N VAL A 906 -11.54 -0.76 1.23
CA VAL A 906 -13.00 -0.83 0.99
C VAL A 906 -13.69 -1.76 1.98
N CYS A 907 -14.93 -1.41 2.34
CA CYS A 907 -15.81 -2.30 3.09
C CYS A 907 -16.42 -3.30 2.10
N GLY A 908 -16.19 -4.59 2.30
CA GLY A 908 -16.67 -5.65 1.40
C GLY A 908 -16.32 -7.05 1.90
N ASN A 909 -16.95 -8.06 1.29
CA ASN A 909 -16.62 -9.45 1.55
C ASN A 909 -15.61 -9.93 0.51
N SER A 910 -14.35 -10.08 0.90
CA SER A 910 -13.27 -10.53 0.01
C SER A 910 -13.43 -11.95 -0.52
N LEU A 911 -14.33 -12.76 0.06
CA LEU A 911 -14.68 -14.09 -0.46
C LEU A 911 -15.73 -14.03 -1.57
N LEU A 912 -16.47 -12.93 -1.69
CA LEU A 912 -17.45 -12.72 -2.75
C LEU A 912 -16.78 -11.99 -3.91
N GLY A 913 -16.33 -12.75 -4.91
CA GLY A 913 -15.96 -12.17 -6.19
C GLY A 913 -17.18 -11.56 -6.87
N VAL A 914 -17.04 -10.41 -7.52
CA VAL A 914 -18.08 -9.90 -8.41
C VAL A 914 -17.82 -10.46 -9.80
N GLU A 915 -18.70 -11.34 -10.27
CA GLU A 915 -18.63 -11.85 -11.64
C GLU A 915 -18.92 -10.70 -12.62
N LYS A 916 -17.93 -10.30 -13.41
CA LYS A 916 -18.14 -9.42 -14.55
C LYS A 916 -18.90 -10.21 -15.62
N ASN A 917 -20.16 -9.87 -15.80
CA ASN A 917 -21.04 -10.45 -16.80
C ASN A 917 -21.49 -9.38 -17.79
N LEU A 918 -22.17 -9.81 -18.85
CA LEU A 918 -22.60 -8.92 -19.95
C LEU A 918 -23.53 -7.79 -19.49
N PHE A 919 -24.19 -7.92 -18.33
CA PHE A 919 -25.17 -6.96 -17.83
C PHE A 919 -24.58 -5.93 -16.86
N ASN A 920 -23.48 -6.25 -16.16
CA ASN A 920 -22.84 -5.35 -15.19
C ASN A 920 -21.49 -4.76 -15.66
N ASN A 921 -20.95 -5.17 -16.81
CA ASN A 921 -19.68 -4.66 -17.30
C ASN A 921 -19.71 -3.13 -17.58
N GLN A 922 -20.85 -2.60 -17.99
CA GLN A 922 -21.04 -1.16 -18.16
C GLN A 922 -21.01 -0.42 -16.81
N LEU A 923 -21.58 -0.99 -15.75
CA LEU A 923 -21.52 -0.45 -14.39
C LEU A 923 -20.08 -0.41 -13.87
N PHE A 924 -19.28 -1.45 -14.14
CA PHE A 924 -17.84 -1.45 -13.81
C PHE A 924 -17.05 -0.37 -14.57
N ALA A 925 -17.30 -0.21 -15.87
CA ALA A 925 -16.64 0.82 -16.67
C ALA A 925 -17.04 2.23 -16.21
N GLU A 926 -18.29 2.42 -15.81
CA GLU A 926 -18.79 3.66 -15.23
C GLU A 926 -18.17 3.95 -13.86
N LEU A 927 -18.08 2.94 -12.99
CA LEU A 927 -17.41 3.04 -11.69
C LEU A 927 -15.93 3.42 -11.84
N GLU A 928 -15.19 2.81 -12.77
CA GLU A 928 -13.80 3.19 -13.08
C GLU A 928 -13.68 4.60 -13.67
N ARG A 929 -14.68 5.05 -14.44
CA ARG A 929 -14.73 6.43 -14.96
C ARG A 929 -14.99 7.44 -13.86
N LEU A 930 -15.88 7.14 -12.91
CA LEU A 930 -16.32 8.06 -11.85
C LEU A 930 -15.26 8.25 -10.76
N LYS A 931 -14.43 7.22 -10.51
CA LYS A 931 -13.35 7.26 -9.51
C LYS A 931 -12.47 8.53 -9.60
N PRO A 932 -11.80 8.83 -10.73
CA PRO A 932 -11.00 10.06 -10.86
C PRO A 932 -11.79 11.34 -10.57
N PHE A 933 -13.03 11.45 -11.06
CA PHE A 933 -13.86 12.63 -10.81
C PHE A 933 -14.20 12.80 -9.33
N TYR A 934 -14.52 11.71 -8.62
CA TYR A 934 -14.71 11.76 -7.18
C TYR A 934 -13.42 12.12 -6.43
N PHE A 935 -12.27 11.63 -6.89
CA PHE A 935 -10.98 11.84 -6.25
C PHE A 935 -10.48 13.27 -6.35
N ASP A 936 -10.61 13.88 -7.53
CA ASP A 936 -10.06 15.20 -7.82
C ASP A 936 -11.05 16.33 -7.48
N GLU A 937 -12.32 16.01 -7.18
CA GLU A 937 -13.35 16.98 -6.84
C GLU A 937 -13.15 17.55 -5.43
N THR A 938 -13.02 18.87 -5.36
CA THR A 938 -12.83 19.63 -4.12
C THR A 938 -14.13 20.24 -3.60
N ASN A 939 -15.16 20.34 -4.44
CA ASN A 939 -16.48 20.84 -4.04
C ASN A 939 -17.28 19.75 -3.30
N PRO A 940 -17.69 19.97 -2.04
CA PRO A 940 -18.38 18.95 -1.24
C PRO A 940 -19.68 18.41 -1.88
N SER A 941 -20.47 19.27 -2.51
CA SER A 941 -21.76 18.89 -3.10
C SER A 941 -21.59 18.02 -4.36
N LYS A 942 -20.67 18.41 -5.26
CA LYS A 942 -20.36 17.58 -6.45
C LYS A 942 -19.66 16.28 -6.07
N LYS A 943 -18.76 16.32 -5.08
CA LYS A 943 -18.11 15.13 -4.56
C LYS A 943 -19.15 14.14 -4.00
N GLN A 944 -20.17 14.63 -3.32
CA GLN A 944 -21.29 13.82 -2.84
C GLN A 944 -22.15 13.27 -3.98
N GLU A 945 -22.35 14.03 -5.06
CA GLU A 945 -23.04 13.57 -6.25
C GLU A 945 -22.29 12.42 -6.94
N TYR A 946 -20.97 12.56 -7.15
CA TYR A 946 -20.14 11.48 -7.68
C TYR A 946 -20.12 10.27 -6.75
N LYS A 947 -20.03 10.49 -5.43
CA LYS A 947 -20.12 9.40 -4.46
C LYS A 947 -21.43 8.63 -4.58
N LYS A 948 -22.54 9.35 -4.67
CA LYS A 948 -23.87 8.74 -4.82
C LYS A 948 -23.96 7.92 -6.11
N GLN A 949 -23.45 8.43 -7.22
CA GLN A 949 -23.40 7.69 -8.50
C GLN A 949 -22.49 6.45 -8.46
N ILE A 950 -21.51 6.40 -7.56
CA ILE A 950 -20.64 5.23 -7.39
C ILE A 950 -21.25 4.22 -6.41
N ASP A 951 -21.97 4.70 -5.38
CA ASP A 951 -22.65 3.87 -4.40
C ASP A 951 -23.95 3.24 -4.97
N ASP A 952 -24.64 3.95 -5.87
CA ASP A 952 -25.79 3.48 -6.68
C ASP A 952 -25.34 2.49 -7.78
#